data_AF-A0A4Q0M2N0-F1
#
_entry.id   AF-A0A4Q0M2N0-F1
#
_cell.length_a   1.000
_cell.length_b   1.000
_cell.length_c   1.000
_cell.angle_alpha   90.00
_cell.angle_beta   90.00
_cell.angle_gamma   90.00
#
_symmetry.space_group_name_H-M   'P 1'
#
loop_
_entity.id
_entity.type
_entity.pdbx_description
1 polymer ?
#
loop_
_entity_poly.entity_id
_entity_poly.type
_entity_poly.pdbx_seq_one_letter_code
_entity_poly.pdbx_strand_id
1 'polypeptide(L)'
;MAVNKDRLVDAAIALCDLALTEIATLKTSVDVLAGQRDEARKQRDAAKHQRDEARTQRERIRKRWRAKLGLDPESGLPRTADDGEDDEPSAPAASVDAGLGRGSTTVADPLSSGDPLSTGDAFELERNRRLLAPAIKAKLDAGQVLQPLEQETLLRKTMPVFQRRAPRGEAPSGTVAFVMVADRSFLPGLAALLLSLMDVYPDIENDVVIFHDGSLSELDQAYVTGLYPHATFSAPDMDWLDLSEYETSSRRRIGKLGYMKFCALRLSQYERVVVLDADTLINGDVSALWEGDETNLRIAYDFGDREYASVSNHTGREVLNSGVISIPGVLLNEETFEAAKAVIGASLPPLDDVIDRFADQKAWNVFLMGKPVTILPPNYNCNIKYIGKFLGGQTEGISILHFAGPKPWNKPSKAKADPGKRSQQFPAFWTNRVRPLHFEHRLRQFQDETRWDRREPALPRSSGEAATCLLIETLRAVDHIDAAGSRFETVWLPDPSEAPAATRLAPHHAVLGWRNFVLEAEGSLRLDDRCAEAIHSLEARPVLWAPFAAKAPLEGDRSFQRHEINYLLHERPFVRYVDVVGSTEFDVAGYLDSARLDCLTYGAPIAKALGFRRAVIVNHGPPTDMSSLFNAFRGSVDLCPSPRPQATNDRVDYAVRLTASALAADGVELLDGTRDRKLPLTKWDEGGR
;
A
#
# COMPACT_ATOMS: atom_id res chain seq x y z
N MET A 1 41.77 48.61 45.05
CA MET A 1 41.24 47.57 44.13
C MET A 1 41.76 46.18 44.54
N ALA A 2 41.50 45.75 45.78
CA ALA A 2 41.97 44.47 46.33
C ALA A 2 40.80 43.64 46.88
N VAL A 3 39.72 43.61 46.11
CA VAL A 3 38.52 42.78 46.27
C VAL A 3 38.24 42.34 44.82
N ASN A 4 38.26 41.08 44.39
CA ASN A 4 37.68 39.91 45.02
C ASN A 4 38.24 38.62 44.37
N LYS A 5 39.54 38.34 44.54
CA LYS A 5 40.14 37.11 43.96
C LYS A 5 39.52 35.85 44.53
N ASP A 6 39.19 35.86 45.82
CA ASP A 6 38.65 34.68 46.51
C ASP A 6 37.26 34.31 45.98
N ARG A 7 36.37 35.28 45.70
CA ARG A 7 35.06 34.99 45.08
C ARG A 7 35.16 34.43 43.66
N LEU A 8 36.18 34.81 42.89
CA LEU A 8 36.39 34.24 41.55
C LEU A 8 36.90 32.80 41.63
N VAL A 9 37.73 32.49 42.62
CA VAL A 9 38.18 31.12 42.89
C VAL A 9 37.01 30.25 43.35
N ASP A 10 36.18 30.73 44.28
CA ASP A 10 35.00 30.00 44.76
C ASP A 10 33.98 29.73 43.63
N ALA A 11 33.74 30.71 42.75
CA ALA A 11 32.86 30.55 41.60
C ALA A 11 33.42 29.54 40.57
N ALA A 12 34.74 29.53 40.36
CA ALA A 12 35.39 28.56 39.47
C ALA A 12 35.32 27.14 40.04
N ILE A 13 35.49 26.97 41.36
CA ILE A 13 35.33 25.68 42.04
C ILE A 13 33.88 25.18 41.90
N ALA A 14 32.89 26.04 42.14
CA ALA A 14 31.48 25.67 42.01
C ALA A 14 31.09 25.25 40.58
N LEU A 15 31.65 25.90 39.56
CA LEU A 15 31.44 25.51 38.16
C LEU A 15 32.10 24.16 37.83
N CYS A 16 33.31 23.90 38.36
CA CYS A 16 33.97 22.61 38.21
C CYS A 16 33.16 21.49 38.88
N ASP A 17 32.63 21.71 40.08
CA ASP A 17 31.81 20.72 40.79
C ASP A 17 30.50 20.41 40.04
N LEU A 18 29.86 21.43 39.46
CA LEU A 18 28.68 21.25 38.62
C LEU A 18 29.00 20.42 37.37
N ALA A 19 30.10 20.74 36.68
CA ALA A 19 30.54 20.00 35.49
C ALA A 19 30.90 18.54 35.82
N LEU A 20 31.54 18.28 36.95
CA LEU A 20 31.84 16.92 37.42
C LEU A 20 30.57 16.13 37.73
N THR A 21 29.54 16.78 38.30
CA THR A 21 28.23 16.17 38.56
C THR A 21 27.50 15.81 37.27
N GLU A 22 27.55 16.70 36.27
CA GLU A 22 26.96 16.46 34.95
C GLU A 22 27.66 15.31 34.21
N ILE A 23 29.00 15.26 34.25
CA ILE A 23 29.80 14.15 33.71
C ILE A 23 29.44 12.82 34.39
N ALA A 24 29.28 12.80 35.71
CA ALA A 24 28.88 11.59 36.44
C ALA A 24 27.46 11.11 36.06
N THR A 25 26.54 12.05 35.82
CA THR A 25 25.17 11.76 35.36
C THR A 25 25.16 11.20 33.94
N LEU A 26 25.96 11.79 33.04
CA LEU A 26 26.14 11.31 31.67
C LEU A 26 26.76 9.92 31.65
N LYS A 27 27.76 9.65 32.49
CA LYS A 27 28.39 8.33 32.61
C LYS A 27 27.38 7.26 33.04
N THR A 28 26.57 7.55 34.05
CA THR A 28 25.47 6.66 34.48
C THR A 28 24.48 6.38 33.34
N SER A 29 24.15 7.41 32.56
CA SER A 29 23.23 7.26 31.41
C SER A 29 23.84 6.38 30.30
N VAL A 30 25.14 6.52 30.03
CA VAL A 30 25.87 5.68 29.07
C VAL A 30 25.90 4.22 29.54
N ASP A 31 26.13 3.97 30.83
CA ASP A 31 26.14 2.61 31.38
C ASP A 31 24.75 1.95 31.30
N VAL A 32 23.67 2.70 31.54
CA VAL A 32 22.29 2.21 31.35
C VAL A 32 22.02 1.85 29.89
N LEU A 33 22.43 2.72 28.94
CA LEU A 33 22.27 2.46 27.51
C LEU A 33 23.10 1.26 27.04
N ALA A 34 24.30 1.07 27.59
CA ALA A 34 25.13 -0.11 27.32
C ALA A 34 24.45 -1.39 27.80
N GLY A 35 23.87 -1.38 29.02
CA GLY A 35 23.08 -2.50 29.55
C GLY A 35 21.86 -2.83 28.69
N GLN A 36 21.11 -1.82 28.25
CA GLN A 36 19.96 -2.00 27.34
C GLN A 36 20.37 -2.59 25.99
N ARG A 37 21.51 -2.14 25.43
CA ARG A 37 22.07 -2.68 24.18
C ARG A 37 22.46 -4.15 24.32
N ASP A 38 23.08 -4.53 25.43
CA ASP A 38 23.52 -5.90 25.65
C ASP A 38 22.32 -6.84 25.91
N GLU A 39 21.28 -6.36 26.58
CA GLU A 39 20.01 -7.09 26.73
C GLU A 39 19.30 -7.28 25.39
N ALA A 40 19.25 -6.25 24.54
CA ALA A 40 18.70 -6.37 23.19
C ALA A 40 19.49 -7.38 22.32
N ARG A 41 20.81 -7.48 22.50
CA ARG A 41 21.63 -8.52 21.83
C ARG A 41 21.25 -9.92 22.30
N LYS A 42 21.09 -10.14 23.61
CA LYS A 42 20.64 -11.44 24.15
C LYS A 42 19.26 -11.84 23.62
N GLN A 43 18.31 -10.91 23.59
CA GLN A 43 16.98 -11.17 23.05
C GLN A 43 17.01 -11.53 21.55
N ARG A 44 17.84 -10.84 20.77
CA ARG A 44 18.04 -11.15 19.35
C ARG A 44 18.64 -12.55 19.15
N ASP A 45 19.63 -12.91 19.95
CA ASP A 45 20.30 -14.21 19.85
C ASP A 45 19.35 -15.35 20.29
N ALA A 46 18.53 -15.13 21.31
CA ALA A 46 17.46 -16.05 21.71
C ALA A 46 16.40 -16.23 20.61
N ALA A 47 15.95 -15.13 19.98
CA ALA A 47 15.01 -15.19 18.86
C ALA A 47 15.60 -15.91 17.64
N LYS A 48 16.90 -15.74 17.37
CA LYS A 48 17.62 -16.49 16.32
C LYS A 48 17.61 -17.99 16.64
N HIS A 49 17.94 -18.36 17.88
CA HIS A 49 17.92 -19.77 18.31
C HIS A 49 16.53 -20.41 18.15
N GLN A 50 15.47 -19.71 18.56
CA GLN A 50 14.09 -20.18 18.39
C GLN A 50 13.71 -20.37 16.91
N ARG A 51 14.16 -19.49 16.01
CA ARG A 51 13.94 -19.64 14.56
C ARG A 51 14.66 -20.86 13.99
N ASP A 52 15.89 -21.12 14.43
CA ASP A 52 16.68 -22.26 13.99
C ASP A 52 16.09 -23.59 14.51
N GLU A 53 15.58 -23.59 15.75
CA GLU A 53 14.84 -24.73 16.33
C GLU A 53 13.54 -25.01 15.57
N ALA A 54 12.74 -23.97 15.29
CA ALA A 54 11.51 -24.10 14.49
C ALA A 54 11.79 -24.62 13.07
N ARG A 55 12.88 -24.17 12.43
CA ARG A 55 13.32 -24.70 11.13
C ARG A 55 13.65 -26.19 11.22
N THR A 56 14.41 -26.59 12.25
CA THR A 56 14.75 -28.00 12.53
C THR A 56 13.50 -28.85 12.77
N GLN A 57 12.51 -28.33 13.52
CA GLN A 57 11.25 -29.01 13.79
C GLN A 57 10.42 -29.19 12.51
N ARG A 58 10.33 -28.18 11.65
CA ARG A 58 9.66 -28.27 10.33
C ARG A 58 10.32 -29.31 9.44
N GLU A 59 11.65 -29.36 9.40
CA GLU A 59 12.37 -30.41 8.64
C GLU A 59 12.09 -31.81 9.19
N ARG A 60 12.05 -32.01 10.52
CA ARG A 60 11.65 -33.28 11.13
C ARG A 60 10.23 -33.69 10.77
N ILE A 61 9.28 -32.75 10.82
CA ILE A 61 7.88 -33.00 10.43
C ILE A 61 7.82 -33.37 8.93
N ARG A 62 8.53 -32.65 8.07
CA ARG A 62 8.56 -32.90 6.62
C ARG A 62 9.15 -34.28 6.30
N LYS A 63 10.25 -34.67 6.96
CA LYS A 63 10.82 -36.02 6.86
C LYS A 63 9.84 -37.10 7.31
N ARG A 64 9.14 -36.89 8.43
CA ARG A 64 8.13 -37.84 8.95
C ARG A 64 6.93 -37.97 8.00
N TRP A 65 6.49 -36.86 7.40
CA TRP A 65 5.42 -36.85 6.40
C TRP A 65 5.82 -37.57 5.11
N ARG A 66 7.02 -37.30 4.58
CA ARG A 66 7.55 -38.00 3.40
C ARG A 66 7.64 -39.51 3.62
N ALA A 67 8.15 -39.93 4.79
CA ALA A 67 8.22 -41.34 5.16
C ALA A 67 6.82 -42.01 5.22
N LYS A 68 5.81 -41.31 5.75
CA LYS A 68 4.42 -41.81 5.76
C LYS A 68 3.80 -41.94 4.37
N LEU A 69 4.24 -41.12 3.41
CA LEU A 69 3.73 -41.12 2.03
C LEU A 69 4.53 -42.03 1.09
N GLY A 70 5.53 -42.78 1.57
CA GLY A 70 6.40 -43.58 0.70
C GLY A 70 7.28 -42.75 -0.25
N LEU A 71 7.42 -41.46 0.01
CA LEU A 71 8.26 -40.56 -0.77
C LEU A 71 9.70 -40.66 -0.27
N ASP A 72 10.64 -40.64 -1.21
CA ASP A 72 12.05 -40.59 -0.91
C ASP A 72 12.40 -39.32 -0.09
N PRO A 73 13.20 -39.42 0.99
CA PRO A 73 13.44 -38.30 1.91
C PRO A 73 14.17 -37.11 1.28
N GLU A 74 15.01 -37.34 0.26
CA GLU A 74 15.84 -36.31 -0.35
C GLU A 74 15.19 -35.71 -1.60
N SER A 75 14.70 -36.56 -2.51
CA SER A 75 14.09 -36.12 -3.78
C SER A 75 12.61 -35.73 -3.65
N GLY A 76 11.89 -36.24 -2.65
CA GLY A 76 10.45 -36.02 -2.50
C GLY A 76 9.59 -36.70 -3.57
N LEU A 77 10.19 -37.55 -4.41
CA LEU A 77 9.50 -38.36 -5.41
C LEU A 77 9.01 -39.67 -4.78
N PRO A 78 7.92 -40.26 -5.30
CA PRO A 78 7.53 -41.62 -4.95
C PRO A 78 8.73 -42.54 -5.14
N ARG A 79 9.01 -43.42 -4.17
CA ARG A 79 9.96 -44.51 -4.40
C ARG A 79 9.43 -45.32 -5.58
N THR A 80 10.13 -45.25 -6.71
CA THR A 80 9.89 -46.15 -7.83
C THR A 80 10.05 -47.56 -7.29
N ALA A 81 8.98 -48.34 -7.37
CA ALA A 81 9.05 -49.75 -7.04
C ALA A 81 10.15 -50.37 -7.91
N ASP A 82 11.00 -51.16 -7.25
CA ASP A 82 12.04 -51.97 -7.87
C ASP A 82 11.56 -52.57 -9.19
N ASP A 83 12.42 -52.51 -10.21
CA ASP A 83 12.24 -53.11 -11.54
C ASP A 83 12.17 -54.64 -11.39
N GLY A 84 10.99 -55.16 -11.05
CA GLY A 84 10.64 -56.57 -11.05
C GLY A 84 9.85 -56.91 -12.32
N GLU A 85 10.43 -57.80 -13.11
CA GLU A 85 9.98 -58.35 -14.39
C GLU A 85 8.49 -58.80 -14.43
N ASP A 86 7.90 -58.56 -15.61
CA ASP A 86 6.84 -59.30 -16.33
C ASP A 86 5.50 -59.62 -15.63
N ASP A 87 4.43 -58.92 -16.04
CA ASP A 87 3.32 -59.49 -16.87
C ASP A 87 2.11 -58.52 -16.94
N GLU A 88 1.74 -58.16 -18.17
CA GLU A 88 0.42 -57.61 -18.55
C GLU A 88 -0.69 -58.68 -18.39
N PRO A 89 -2.02 -58.39 -18.30
CA PRO A 89 -2.71 -57.34 -19.09
C PRO A 89 -3.96 -56.64 -18.49
N SER A 90 -4.36 -55.56 -19.20
CA SER A 90 -5.73 -55.13 -19.57
C SER A 90 -6.70 -54.39 -18.60
N ALA A 91 -6.83 -53.06 -18.85
CA ALA A 91 -8.04 -52.21 -19.04
C ALA A 91 -9.14 -52.07 -17.93
N PRO A 92 -10.07 -51.06 -17.99
CA PRO A 92 -10.04 -49.71 -18.58
C PRO A 92 -10.51 -48.55 -17.63
N ALA A 93 -10.17 -47.32 -18.05
CA ALA A 93 -10.89 -46.05 -17.93
C ALA A 93 -11.58 -45.62 -16.60
N ALA A 94 -11.03 -44.55 -15.99
CA ALA A 94 -11.81 -43.52 -15.32
C ALA A 94 -11.14 -42.15 -15.50
N SER A 95 -11.75 -41.28 -16.31
CA SER A 95 -11.38 -39.87 -16.45
C SER A 95 -11.84 -39.11 -15.20
N VAL A 96 -10.88 -38.59 -14.43
CA VAL A 96 -11.14 -37.62 -13.36
C VAL A 96 -10.51 -36.30 -13.78
N ASP A 97 -11.35 -35.29 -13.92
CA ASP A 97 -11.02 -33.89 -14.14
C ASP A 97 -9.97 -33.41 -13.11
N ALA A 98 -8.78 -33.08 -13.60
CA ALA A 98 -7.75 -32.39 -12.82
C ALA A 98 -7.90 -30.88 -13.01
N GLY A 99 -8.72 -30.27 -12.15
CA GLY A 99 -8.75 -28.82 -11.97
C GLY A 99 -7.37 -28.31 -11.52
N LEU A 100 -6.85 -27.34 -12.28
CA LEU A 100 -5.62 -26.60 -12.00
C LEU A 100 -5.69 -25.96 -10.59
N GLY A 101 -4.99 -26.57 -9.64
CA GLY A 101 -4.81 -26.03 -8.30
C GLY A 101 -3.94 -24.78 -8.33
N ARG A 102 -4.55 -23.61 -8.08
CA ARG A 102 -3.85 -22.38 -7.71
C ARG A 102 -2.95 -22.65 -6.50
N GLY A 103 -1.67 -22.34 -6.62
CA GLY A 103 -0.69 -22.45 -5.55
C GLY A 103 -1.09 -21.62 -4.33
N SER A 104 -1.54 -22.29 -3.28
CA SER A 104 -1.73 -21.73 -1.95
C SER A 104 -0.36 -21.27 -1.40
N THR A 105 -0.07 -19.99 -1.47
CA THR A 105 0.96 -19.35 -0.65
C THR A 105 0.57 -19.50 0.82
N THR A 106 1.20 -20.46 1.52
CA THR A 106 1.02 -20.66 2.95
C THR A 106 1.39 -19.38 3.70
N VAL A 107 0.37 -18.71 4.22
CA VAL A 107 0.50 -17.63 5.21
C VAL A 107 1.24 -18.20 6.42
N ALA A 108 2.33 -17.53 6.81
CA ALA A 108 3.09 -17.90 7.98
C ALA A 108 2.23 -17.74 9.24
N ASP A 109 2.13 -18.81 10.04
CA ASP A 109 1.58 -18.78 11.41
C ASP A 109 2.22 -17.62 12.21
N PRO A 110 1.45 -16.63 12.65
CA PRO A 110 1.85 -15.78 13.75
C PRO A 110 1.34 -16.47 15.02
N LEU A 111 2.23 -16.92 15.89
CA LEU A 111 2.09 -16.90 17.35
C LEU A 111 3.16 -17.78 18.01
N SER A 112 4.04 -17.13 18.77
CA SER A 112 4.53 -17.59 20.09
C SER A 112 5.78 -16.79 20.45
N SER A 113 5.59 -15.66 21.15
CA SER A 113 6.54 -15.16 22.14
C SER A 113 5.94 -13.99 22.91
N GLY A 114 5.82 -14.19 24.24
CA GLY A 114 5.88 -13.16 25.29
C GLY A 114 5.05 -11.88 25.11
N ASP A 115 3.92 -11.85 25.81
CA ASP A 115 2.84 -10.86 25.82
C ASP A 115 3.22 -9.36 25.96
N PRO A 116 2.49 -8.44 25.28
CA PRO A 116 2.12 -7.17 25.91
C PRO A 116 0.70 -6.67 25.57
N LEU A 117 -0.24 -7.57 25.29
CA LEU A 117 -1.66 -7.32 25.38
C LEU A 117 -2.25 -8.63 25.87
N SER A 118 -2.55 -8.72 27.17
CA SER A 118 -3.60 -9.63 27.63
C SER A 118 -4.84 -9.23 26.85
N THR A 119 -5.02 -9.85 25.68
CA THR A 119 -6.29 -10.13 25.04
C THR A 119 -7.01 -10.99 26.05
N GLY A 120 -7.49 -10.34 27.11
CA GLY A 120 -8.39 -10.97 28.04
C GLY A 120 -9.44 -11.59 27.15
N ASP A 121 -9.62 -12.90 27.31
CA ASP A 121 -10.71 -13.61 26.71
C ASP A 121 -11.96 -12.71 26.86
N ALA A 122 -12.73 -12.48 25.79
CA ALA A 122 -13.94 -11.67 25.88
C ALA A 122 -14.83 -12.15 27.04
N PHE A 123 -14.81 -13.46 27.32
CA PHE A 123 -15.44 -14.05 28.49
C PHE A 123 -14.81 -13.64 29.83
N GLU A 124 -13.49 -13.49 29.90
CA GLU A 124 -12.79 -12.99 31.09
C GLU A 124 -13.05 -11.51 31.34
N LEU A 125 -13.06 -10.67 30.30
CA LEU A 125 -13.41 -9.25 30.42
C LEU A 125 -14.85 -9.08 30.91
N GLU A 126 -15.79 -9.81 30.33
CA GLU A 126 -17.18 -9.80 30.76
C GLU A 126 -17.35 -10.37 32.18
N ARG A 127 -16.62 -11.44 32.53
CA ARG A 127 -16.59 -11.98 33.90
C ARG A 127 -16.11 -10.92 34.90
N ASN A 128 -14.99 -10.25 34.63
CA ASN A 128 -14.43 -9.22 35.49
C ASN A 128 -15.42 -8.05 35.67
N ARG A 129 -16.12 -7.65 34.61
CA ARG A 129 -17.16 -6.62 34.72
C ARG A 129 -18.34 -7.06 35.58
N ARG A 130 -18.84 -8.28 35.42
CA ARG A 130 -19.93 -8.82 36.25
C ARG A 130 -19.56 -8.86 37.73
N LEU A 131 -18.29 -9.13 38.03
CA LEU A 131 -17.77 -9.07 39.40
C LEU A 131 -17.73 -7.65 39.97
N LEU A 132 -17.45 -6.64 39.14
CA LEU A 132 -17.39 -5.23 39.56
C LEU A 132 -18.77 -4.55 39.62
N ALA A 133 -19.75 -5.00 38.83
CA ALA A 133 -21.05 -4.34 38.69
C ALA A 133 -21.79 -4.11 40.03
N PRO A 134 -21.85 -5.06 41.00
CA PRO A 134 -22.49 -4.82 42.29
C PRO A 134 -21.83 -3.71 43.10
N ALA A 135 -20.49 -3.67 43.12
CA ALA A 135 -19.73 -2.65 43.85
C ALA A 135 -19.92 -1.26 43.23
N ILE A 136 -19.93 -1.19 41.89
CA ILE A 136 -20.19 0.05 41.16
C ILE A 136 -21.63 0.53 41.38
N LYS A 137 -22.61 -0.39 41.38
CA LYS A 137 -23.99 -0.06 41.69
C LYS A 137 -24.14 0.48 43.11
N ALA A 138 -23.46 -0.11 44.09
CA ALA A 138 -23.47 0.39 45.46
C ALA A 138 -22.91 1.82 45.58
N LYS A 139 -21.89 2.17 44.77
CA LYS A 139 -21.40 3.56 44.68
C LYS A 139 -22.47 4.51 44.12
N LEU A 140 -23.16 4.09 43.05
CA LEU A 140 -24.24 4.88 42.44
C LEU A 140 -25.39 5.09 43.43
N ASP A 141 -25.83 4.03 44.11
CA ASP A 141 -26.91 4.06 45.09
C ASP A 141 -26.55 4.94 46.31
N ALA A 142 -25.26 5.04 46.63
CA ALA A 142 -24.72 5.96 47.65
C ALA A 142 -24.57 7.42 47.16
N GLY A 143 -25.02 7.75 45.95
CA GLY A 143 -24.93 9.08 45.35
C GLY A 143 -23.51 9.49 44.94
N GLN A 144 -22.57 8.54 44.81
CA GLN A 144 -21.21 8.83 44.38
C GLN A 144 -21.14 9.05 42.87
N VAL A 145 -20.28 9.98 42.45
CA VAL A 145 -19.99 10.20 41.03
C VAL A 145 -19.16 9.03 40.52
N LEU A 146 -19.74 8.24 39.62
CA LEU A 146 -19.06 7.13 38.96
C LEU A 146 -18.04 7.63 37.94
N GLN A 147 -16.88 6.97 37.88
CA GLN A 147 -15.92 7.15 36.80
C GLN A 147 -16.50 6.68 35.46
N PRO A 148 -16.03 7.17 34.30
CA PRO A 148 -16.59 6.80 33.00
C PRO A 148 -16.61 5.28 32.72
N LEU A 149 -15.59 4.54 33.17
CA LEU A 149 -15.53 3.08 33.03
C LEU A 149 -16.51 2.36 33.97
N GLU A 150 -16.79 2.95 35.13
CA GLU A 150 -17.77 2.44 36.08
C GLU A 150 -19.19 2.66 35.55
N GLN A 151 -19.49 3.87 35.06
CA GLN A 151 -20.74 4.17 34.36
C GLN A 151 -20.98 3.18 33.22
N GLU A 152 -19.94 2.93 32.40
CA GLU A 152 -19.99 1.98 31.29
C GLU A 152 -20.30 0.55 31.73
N THR A 153 -19.83 0.15 32.91
CA THR A 153 -20.09 -1.20 33.45
C THR A 153 -21.58 -1.41 33.74
N LEU A 154 -22.31 -0.34 34.05
CA LEU A 154 -23.76 -0.36 34.33
C LEU A 154 -24.63 -0.12 33.09
N LEU A 155 -24.07 0.28 31.95
CA LEU A 155 -24.84 0.52 30.73
C LEU A 155 -25.49 -0.77 30.21
N ARG A 156 -26.66 -0.62 29.58
CA ARG A 156 -27.25 -1.70 28.77
C ARG A 156 -26.36 -1.95 27.56
N LYS A 157 -26.18 -3.23 27.23
CA LYS A 157 -25.26 -3.70 26.19
C LYS A 157 -25.98 -4.65 25.25
N THR A 158 -25.58 -4.59 23.99
CA THR A 158 -26.00 -5.54 22.97
C THR A 158 -24.75 -6.14 22.32
N MET A 159 -24.60 -7.46 22.46
CA MET A 159 -23.52 -8.22 21.81
C MET A 159 -23.95 -8.50 20.37
N PRO A 160 -23.27 -7.95 19.37
CA PRO A 160 -23.72 -8.13 18.01
C PRO A 160 -23.24 -9.49 17.48
N VAL A 161 -24.05 -10.11 16.63
CA VAL A 161 -23.79 -11.46 16.11
C VAL A 161 -23.26 -11.36 14.69
N PHE A 162 -22.02 -11.81 14.46
CA PHE A 162 -21.47 -11.92 13.11
C PHE A 162 -22.29 -12.90 12.29
N GLN A 163 -22.58 -12.54 11.04
CA GLN A 163 -23.23 -13.44 10.09
C GLN A 163 -22.27 -13.76 8.97
N ARG A 164 -22.09 -15.05 8.69
CA ARG A 164 -21.42 -15.50 7.47
C ARG A 164 -22.48 -15.64 6.39
N ARG A 165 -22.35 -14.87 5.31
CA ARG A 165 -23.14 -15.06 4.09
C ARG A 165 -22.22 -15.54 2.98
N ALA A 166 -22.72 -16.42 2.13
CA ALA A 166 -22.03 -16.75 0.90
C ALA A 166 -22.02 -15.49 0.02
N PRO A 167 -20.88 -15.13 -0.59
CA PRO A 167 -20.82 -13.98 -1.46
C PRO A 167 -21.69 -14.22 -2.70
N ARG A 168 -22.56 -13.27 -3.03
CA ARG A 168 -23.31 -13.29 -4.30
C ARG A 168 -22.47 -12.77 -5.46
N GLY A 169 -21.69 -11.72 -5.21
CA GLY A 169 -20.83 -11.09 -6.22
C GLY A 169 -21.60 -10.29 -7.28
N GLU A 170 -22.90 -10.01 -7.06
CA GLU A 170 -23.72 -9.23 -7.96
C GLU A 170 -23.64 -7.74 -7.61
N ALA A 171 -23.22 -6.92 -8.58
CA ALA A 171 -23.26 -5.47 -8.46
C ALA A 171 -24.71 -4.97 -8.33
N PRO A 172 -24.95 -3.83 -7.63
CA PRO A 172 -26.29 -3.27 -7.54
C PRO A 172 -26.79 -2.74 -8.89
N SER A 173 -28.11 -2.55 -9.03
CA SER A 173 -28.69 -1.83 -10.17
C SER A 173 -28.13 -0.39 -10.27
N GLY A 174 -28.16 0.19 -11.47
CA GLY A 174 -27.76 1.60 -11.69
C GLY A 174 -28.59 2.65 -10.94
N THR A 175 -29.65 2.24 -10.25
CA THR A 175 -30.46 3.11 -9.36
C THR A 175 -29.84 3.28 -7.95
N VAL A 176 -28.72 2.61 -7.67
CA VAL A 176 -27.93 2.75 -6.45
C VAL A 176 -26.69 3.58 -6.71
N ALA A 177 -26.39 4.53 -5.82
CA ALA A 177 -25.14 5.28 -5.83
C ALA A 177 -24.32 5.05 -4.56
N PHE A 178 -23.01 5.22 -4.67
CA PHE A 178 -22.08 5.22 -3.54
C PHE A 178 -21.63 6.64 -3.24
N VAL A 179 -21.57 6.98 -1.95
CA VAL A 179 -21.07 8.28 -1.48
C VAL A 179 -19.86 8.06 -0.58
N MET A 180 -18.81 8.81 -0.83
CA MET A 180 -17.65 8.90 0.04
C MET A 180 -17.40 10.36 0.41
N VAL A 181 -16.74 10.57 1.56
CA VAL A 181 -16.22 11.88 1.94
C VAL A 181 -14.72 11.75 2.13
N ALA A 182 -13.94 12.58 1.44
CA ALA A 182 -12.49 12.54 1.49
C ALA A 182 -11.88 13.92 1.32
N ASP A 183 -10.78 14.16 2.03
CA ASP A 183 -9.81 15.20 1.73
C ASP A 183 -8.54 14.57 1.13
N ARG A 184 -7.54 15.39 0.79
CA ARG A 184 -6.27 14.89 0.24
C ARG A 184 -5.55 13.89 1.16
N SER A 185 -5.69 14.00 2.48
CA SER A 185 -5.08 13.06 3.43
C SER A 185 -5.73 11.67 3.42
N PHE A 186 -6.99 11.58 2.95
CA PHE A 186 -7.74 10.33 2.78
C PHE A 186 -7.65 9.74 1.37
N LEU A 187 -6.94 10.38 0.44
CA LEU A 187 -6.77 9.86 -0.93
C LEU A 187 -6.24 8.41 -1.00
N PRO A 188 -5.24 7.99 -0.18
CA PRO A 188 -4.84 6.57 -0.10
C PRO A 188 -5.97 5.64 0.32
N GLY A 189 -6.81 6.11 1.26
CA GLY A 189 -8.00 5.43 1.75
C GLY A 189 -9.00 5.20 0.64
N LEU A 190 -9.39 6.30 0.00
CA LEU A 190 -10.39 6.34 -1.07
C LEU A 190 -10.00 5.43 -2.24
N ALA A 191 -8.74 5.49 -2.68
CA ALA A 191 -8.24 4.62 -3.75
C ALA A 191 -8.37 3.13 -3.38
N ALA A 192 -7.98 2.76 -2.16
CA ALA A 192 -8.07 1.38 -1.70
C ALA A 192 -9.52 0.90 -1.56
N LEU A 193 -10.42 1.77 -1.09
CA LEU A 193 -11.86 1.49 -1.03
C LEU A 193 -12.39 1.14 -2.43
N LEU A 194 -12.15 2.01 -3.42
CA LEU A 194 -12.63 1.80 -4.80
C LEU A 194 -12.06 0.52 -5.41
N LEU A 195 -10.76 0.30 -5.29
CA LEU A 195 -10.12 -0.92 -5.80
C LEU A 195 -10.66 -2.18 -5.12
N SER A 196 -10.90 -2.12 -3.81
CA SER A 196 -11.46 -3.25 -3.07
C SER A 196 -12.93 -3.52 -3.42
N LEU A 197 -13.69 -2.47 -3.76
CA LEU A 197 -15.06 -2.58 -4.23
C LEU A 197 -15.10 -3.25 -5.62
N MET A 198 -14.26 -2.81 -6.56
CA MET A 198 -14.14 -3.42 -7.89
C MET A 198 -13.58 -4.85 -7.86
N ASP A 199 -12.77 -5.20 -6.87
CA ASP A 199 -12.29 -6.58 -6.71
C ASP A 199 -13.42 -7.54 -6.30
N VAL A 200 -14.38 -7.06 -5.49
CA VAL A 200 -15.56 -7.83 -5.11
C VAL A 200 -16.65 -7.79 -6.19
N TYR A 201 -16.76 -6.67 -6.91
CA TYR A 201 -17.72 -6.47 -8.00
C TYR A 201 -17.01 -5.97 -9.26
N PRO A 202 -16.43 -6.87 -10.09
CA PRO A 202 -15.68 -6.48 -11.28
C PRO A 202 -16.47 -5.68 -12.32
N ASP A 203 -17.79 -5.91 -12.38
CA ASP A 203 -18.70 -5.28 -13.34
C ASP A 203 -19.48 -4.09 -12.73
N ILE A 204 -18.97 -3.49 -11.66
CA ILE A 204 -19.63 -2.35 -11.02
C ILE A 204 -19.49 -1.07 -11.87
N GLU A 205 -20.62 -0.48 -12.24
CA GLU A 205 -20.71 0.76 -13.04
C GLU A 205 -21.52 1.86 -12.34
N ASN A 206 -21.85 1.66 -11.07
CA ASN A 206 -22.65 2.61 -10.28
C ASN A 206 -21.94 3.95 -10.09
N ASP A 207 -22.72 5.02 -10.00
CA ASP A 207 -22.19 6.34 -9.69
C ASP A 207 -21.51 6.36 -8.31
N VAL A 208 -20.32 6.95 -8.27
CA VAL A 208 -19.58 7.23 -7.04
C VAL A 208 -19.50 8.75 -6.88
N VAL A 209 -20.10 9.29 -5.83
CA VAL A 209 -20.07 10.73 -5.52
C VAL A 209 -19.12 10.97 -4.35
N ILE A 210 -18.07 11.76 -4.58
CA ILE A 210 -17.04 12.07 -3.60
C ILE A 210 -17.23 13.52 -3.15
N PHE A 211 -17.67 13.69 -1.90
CA PHE A 211 -17.69 15.01 -1.27
C PHE A 211 -16.33 15.36 -0.69
N HIS A 212 -15.86 16.57 -0.94
CA HIS A 212 -14.59 17.10 -0.41
C HIS A 212 -14.70 18.58 -0.03
N ASP A 213 -13.70 19.09 0.67
CA ASP A 213 -13.63 20.48 1.18
C ASP A 213 -12.83 21.43 0.27
N GLY A 214 -12.69 21.08 -1.01
CA GLY A 214 -11.81 21.79 -1.95
C GLY A 214 -10.34 21.38 -1.90
N SER A 215 -9.92 20.49 -0.98
CA SER A 215 -8.52 20.04 -0.90
C SER A 215 -8.08 19.05 -1.97
N LEU A 216 -9.02 18.39 -2.66
CA LEU A 216 -8.73 17.50 -3.79
C LEU A 216 -8.48 18.33 -5.05
N SER A 217 -7.22 18.40 -5.47
CA SER A 217 -6.81 19.09 -6.69
C SER A 217 -7.33 18.37 -7.95
N GLU A 218 -7.29 19.03 -9.10
CA GLU A 218 -7.64 18.40 -10.39
C GLU A 218 -6.81 17.14 -10.67
N LEU A 219 -5.54 17.10 -10.24
CA LEU A 219 -4.68 15.93 -10.34
C LEU A 219 -5.17 14.78 -9.45
N ASP A 220 -5.60 15.08 -8.22
CA ASP A 220 -6.15 14.06 -7.30
C ASP A 220 -7.46 13.50 -7.85
N GLN A 221 -8.31 14.36 -8.43
CA GLN A 221 -9.58 13.97 -9.05
C GLN A 221 -9.35 13.14 -10.31
N ALA A 222 -8.42 13.53 -11.17
CA ALA A 222 -8.05 12.77 -12.37
C ALA A 222 -7.47 11.40 -12.01
N TYR A 223 -6.63 11.33 -10.96
CA TYR A 223 -6.12 10.06 -10.45
C TYR A 223 -7.25 9.12 -10.02
N VAL A 224 -8.21 9.60 -9.20
CA VAL A 224 -9.33 8.78 -8.75
C VAL A 224 -10.27 8.39 -9.90
N THR A 225 -10.52 9.30 -10.84
CA THR A 225 -11.33 9.01 -12.05
C THR A 225 -10.64 7.95 -12.93
N GLY A 226 -9.31 7.97 -13.00
CA GLY A 226 -8.54 6.92 -13.67
C GLY A 226 -8.65 5.55 -13.01
N LEU A 227 -8.87 5.50 -11.69
CA LEU A 227 -9.19 4.25 -10.99
C LEU A 227 -10.62 3.80 -11.25
N TYR A 228 -11.58 4.74 -11.24
CA TYR A 228 -13.01 4.47 -11.37
C TYR A 228 -13.71 5.57 -12.19
N PRO A 229 -14.03 5.33 -13.48
CA PRO A 229 -14.54 6.38 -14.38
C PRO A 229 -15.88 7.01 -13.99
N HIS A 230 -16.70 6.33 -13.19
CA HIS A 230 -17.99 6.83 -12.70
C HIS A 230 -17.86 7.65 -11.40
N ALA A 231 -16.64 8.01 -11.00
CA ALA A 231 -16.39 8.91 -9.88
C ALA A 231 -16.68 10.37 -10.26
N THR A 232 -17.47 11.05 -9.44
CA THR A 232 -17.78 12.48 -9.54
C THR A 232 -17.39 13.19 -8.26
N PHE A 233 -16.98 14.46 -8.37
CA PHE A 233 -16.48 15.24 -7.25
C PHE A 233 -17.40 16.42 -6.99
N SER A 234 -17.70 16.66 -5.72
CA SER A 234 -18.52 17.80 -5.30
C SER A 234 -17.91 18.42 -4.06
N ALA A 235 -17.74 19.75 -4.08
CA ALA A 235 -17.38 20.54 -2.92
C ALA A 235 -18.61 21.27 -2.40
N PRO A 236 -19.46 20.63 -1.56
CA PRO A 236 -20.69 21.26 -1.09
C PRO A 236 -20.39 22.45 -0.18
N ASP A 237 -21.24 23.47 -0.25
CA ASP A 237 -21.21 24.59 0.69
C ASP A 237 -21.62 24.12 2.09
N MET A 238 -20.72 24.35 3.05
CA MET A 238 -20.87 23.99 4.46
C MET A 238 -20.86 25.23 5.37
N ASP A 239 -21.11 26.43 4.84
CA ASP A 239 -21.12 27.68 5.61
C ASP A 239 -22.29 27.79 6.58
N TRP A 240 -23.34 27.00 6.37
CA TRP A 240 -24.43 26.83 7.34
C TRP A 240 -24.00 26.13 8.63
N LEU A 241 -22.84 25.47 8.65
CA LEU A 241 -22.30 24.78 9.82
C LEU A 241 -21.16 25.59 10.44
N ASP A 242 -21.48 26.37 11.47
CA ASP A 242 -20.48 27.05 12.28
C ASP A 242 -20.02 26.14 13.43
N LEU A 243 -18.73 25.86 13.48
CA LEU A 243 -18.08 25.06 14.52
C LEU A 243 -17.18 25.91 15.44
N SER A 244 -17.08 27.22 15.19
CA SER A 244 -16.14 28.11 15.89
C SER A 244 -16.44 28.22 17.39
N GLU A 245 -17.71 28.15 17.78
CA GLU A 245 -18.15 28.27 19.18
C GLU A 245 -17.96 26.99 20.01
N TYR A 246 -17.57 25.86 19.39
CA TYR A 246 -17.58 24.57 20.05
C TYR A 246 -16.23 23.82 19.98
N GLU A 247 -15.35 24.12 20.93
CA GLU A 247 -14.02 23.49 21.04
C GLU A 247 -14.03 22.13 21.77
N THR A 248 -14.44 21.05 21.10
CA THR A 248 -14.18 19.68 21.60
C THR A 248 -13.04 19.00 20.85
N SER A 249 -12.30 18.11 21.52
CA SER A 249 -11.16 17.40 20.93
C SER A 249 -11.55 16.53 19.72
N SER A 250 -12.74 15.90 19.77
CA SER A 250 -13.29 15.13 18.65
C SER A 250 -13.66 16.02 17.45
N ARG A 251 -14.09 17.28 17.67
CA ARG A 251 -14.44 18.24 16.61
C ARG A 251 -13.24 18.85 15.93
N ARG A 252 -12.22 19.24 16.70
CA ARG A 252 -10.93 19.70 16.14
C ARG A 252 -10.31 18.68 15.19
N ARG A 253 -10.62 17.38 15.38
CA ARG A 253 -10.09 16.29 14.56
C ARG A 253 -10.79 16.12 13.20
N ILE A 254 -12.10 16.32 13.13
CA ILE A 254 -12.92 15.96 11.95
C ILE A 254 -13.41 17.20 11.18
N GLY A 255 -13.59 18.34 11.86
CA GLY A 255 -14.05 19.58 11.23
C GLY A 255 -15.41 19.46 10.54
N LYS A 256 -15.63 20.27 9.50
CA LYS A 256 -16.85 20.23 8.67
C LYS A 256 -16.94 18.96 7.81
N LEU A 257 -15.79 18.37 7.47
CA LEU A 257 -15.68 17.22 6.56
C LEU A 257 -16.57 16.05 6.99
N GLY A 258 -16.55 15.65 8.27
CA GLY A 258 -17.37 14.53 8.76
C GLY A 258 -18.88 14.72 8.57
N TYR A 259 -19.37 15.96 8.58
CA TYR A 259 -20.80 16.26 8.41
C TYR A 259 -21.22 16.29 6.93
N MET A 260 -20.28 16.32 5.97
CA MET A 260 -20.61 16.31 4.54
C MET A 260 -21.34 15.04 4.10
N LYS A 261 -21.25 13.94 4.87
CA LYS A 261 -22.04 12.71 4.62
C LYS A 261 -23.54 12.98 4.54
N PHE A 262 -24.05 13.97 5.26
CA PHE A 262 -25.47 14.34 5.20
C PHE A 262 -25.87 14.94 3.86
N CYS A 263 -24.93 15.46 3.05
CA CYS A 263 -25.21 15.93 1.69
C CYS A 263 -25.70 14.80 0.78
N ALA A 264 -25.45 13.53 1.14
CA ALA A 264 -26.02 12.36 0.47
C ALA A 264 -27.56 12.41 0.41
N LEU A 265 -28.21 13.02 1.41
CA LEU A 265 -29.68 13.16 1.47
C LEU A 265 -30.24 14.01 0.31
N ARG A 266 -29.41 14.74 -0.44
CA ARG A 266 -29.86 15.55 -1.57
C ARG A 266 -29.91 14.79 -2.90
N LEU A 267 -29.40 13.56 -2.93
CA LEU A 267 -29.26 12.76 -4.16
C LEU A 267 -30.56 12.03 -4.52
N SER A 268 -31.63 12.81 -4.70
CA SER A 268 -33.02 12.33 -4.92
C SER A 268 -33.24 11.52 -6.20
N GLN A 269 -32.26 11.50 -7.11
CA GLN A 269 -32.33 10.72 -8.35
C GLN A 269 -32.10 9.21 -8.16
N TYR A 270 -31.62 8.78 -6.99
CA TYR A 270 -31.34 7.38 -6.70
C TYR A 270 -32.42 6.74 -5.84
N GLU A 271 -32.65 5.45 -6.03
CA GLU A 271 -33.52 4.66 -5.14
C GLU A 271 -32.81 4.33 -3.82
N ARG A 272 -31.48 4.39 -3.81
CA ARG A 272 -30.66 4.14 -2.64
C ARG A 272 -29.28 4.77 -2.75
N VAL A 273 -28.78 5.29 -1.64
CA VAL A 273 -27.41 5.81 -1.53
C VAL A 273 -26.67 5.07 -0.42
N VAL A 274 -25.51 4.51 -0.74
CA VAL A 274 -24.63 3.82 0.20
C VAL A 274 -23.45 4.72 0.54
N VAL A 275 -23.45 5.29 1.75
CA VAL A 275 -22.35 6.09 2.29
C VAL A 275 -21.30 5.18 2.89
N LEU A 276 -20.05 5.31 2.44
CA LEU A 276 -18.88 4.59 2.93
C LEU A 276 -17.81 5.58 3.35
N ASP A 277 -17.25 5.39 4.54
CA ASP A 277 -16.06 6.13 4.95
C ASP A 277 -14.88 5.79 4.04
N ALA A 278 -14.10 6.81 3.66
CA ALA A 278 -12.95 6.64 2.78
C ALA A 278 -11.82 5.78 3.38
N ASP A 279 -11.87 5.43 4.66
CA ASP A 279 -10.94 4.53 5.33
C ASP A 279 -11.51 3.13 5.57
N THR A 280 -12.45 2.70 4.72
CA THR A 280 -12.98 1.34 4.71
C THR A 280 -12.34 0.50 3.61
N LEU A 281 -12.30 -0.82 3.79
CA LEU A 281 -11.92 -1.81 2.77
C LEU A 281 -13.03 -2.83 2.61
N ILE A 282 -13.38 -3.15 1.36
CA ILE A 282 -14.34 -4.18 1.00
C ILE A 282 -13.58 -5.50 0.82
N ASN A 283 -13.85 -6.43 1.73
CA ASN A 283 -13.20 -7.74 1.80
C ASN A 283 -14.10 -8.89 1.33
N GLY A 284 -15.39 -8.63 1.18
CA GLY A 284 -16.36 -9.62 0.73
C GLY A 284 -17.67 -8.95 0.32
N ASP A 285 -18.68 -9.76 0.06
CA ASP A 285 -19.98 -9.27 -0.40
C ASP A 285 -20.65 -8.34 0.61
N VAL A 286 -21.05 -7.17 0.11
CA VAL A 286 -21.76 -6.09 0.82
C VAL A 286 -23.17 -5.86 0.28
N SER A 287 -23.70 -6.78 -0.52
CA SER A 287 -25.05 -6.72 -1.13
C SER A 287 -26.19 -6.41 -0.15
N ALA A 288 -26.04 -6.81 1.12
CA ALA A 288 -26.97 -6.46 2.18
C ALA A 288 -27.19 -4.94 2.35
N LEU A 289 -26.29 -4.09 1.83
CA LEU A 289 -26.43 -2.64 1.81
C LEU A 289 -27.53 -2.18 0.85
N TRP A 290 -27.87 -2.91 -0.21
CA TRP A 290 -28.94 -2.54 -1.16
C TRP A 290 -30.09 -3.55 -1.27
N GLU A 291 -29.89 -4.81 -0.91
CA GLU A 291 -30.94 -5.84 -0.94
C GLU A 291 -31.94 -5.83 0.23
N GLY A 292 -33.23 -6.02 -0.04
CA GLY A 292 -34.29 -6.14 0.97
C GLY A 292 -35.18 -4.90 1.02
N ASP A 293 -35.77 -4.62 2.19
CA ASP A 293 -36.73 -3.53 2.37
C ASP A 293 -36.18 -2.19 1.84
N GLU A 294 -36.89 -1.62 0.88
CA GLU A 294 -36.54 -0.39 0.17
C GLU A 294 -36.72 0.85 1.03
N THR A 295 -37.48 0.78 2.13
CA THR A 295 -37.86 1.93 2.95
C THR A 295 -37.00 2.14 4.19
N ASN A 296 -36.24 1.12 4.60
CA ASN A 296 -35.42 1.19 5.80
C ASN A 296 -34.00 1.70 5.52
N LEU A 297 -33.50 2.50 6.47
CA LEU A 297 -32.08 2.75 6.63
C LEU A 297 -31.36 1.47 7.04
N ARG A 298 -30.13 1.27 6.56
CA ARG A 298 -29.30 0.13 6.99
C ARG A 298 -27.96 0.60 7.50
N ILE A 299 -27.59 0.12 8.66
CA ILE A 299 -26.44 0.62 9.41
C ILE A 299 -26.02 -0.44 10.42
N ALA A 300 -24.73 -0.46 10.76
CA ALA A 300 -24.21 -1.34 11.79
C ALA A 300 -24.13 -0.62 13.15
N TYR A 301 -24.11 -1.39 14.22
CA TYR A 301 -23.76 -0.85 15.54
C TYR A 301 -22.32 -0.33 15.57
N ASP A 302 -22.06 0.60 16.48
CA ASP A 302 -20.70 0.98 16.85
C ASP A 302 -20.10 -0.05 17.81
N PHE A 303 -19.18 -0.85 17.28
CA PHE A 303 -18.39 -1.82 18.05
C PHE A 303 -16.95 -1.82 17.51
N GLY A 304 -15.97 -2.14 18.36
CA GLY A 304 -14.57 -1.97 17.97
C GLY A 304 -13.63 -1.85 19.14
N ASP A 305 -13.71 -0.70 19.82
CA ASP A 305 -12.97 -0.53 21.06
C ASP A 305 -13.50 -1.43 22.18
N ARG A 306 -14.76 -1.83 22.05
CA ARG A 306 -15.53 -2.69 22.95
C ARG A 306 -16.13 -3.87 22.17
N GLU A 307 -16.48 -4.92 22.91
CA GLU A 307 -17.13 -6.13 22.37
C GLU A 307 -18.65 -5.99 22.16
N TYR A 308 -19.23 -4.87 22.60
CA TYR A 308 -20.66 -4.57 22.54
C TYR A 308 -20.94 -3.15 22.05
N ALA A 309 -22.18 -2.93 21.61
CA ALA A 309 -22.74 -1.60 21.38
C ALA A 309 -23.27 -1.02 22.70
N SER A 310 -22.96 0.23 22.97
CA SER A 310 -23.44 0.94 24.18
C SER A 310 -24.78 1.63 23.89
N VAL A 311 -25.69 1.66 24.86
CA VAL A 311 -26.96 2.38 24.73
C VAL A 311 -26.78 3.83 25.16
N SER A 312 -27.20 4.77 24.32
CA SER A 312 -27.24 6.20 24.62
C SER A 312 -28.45 6.53 25.47
N ASN A 313 -28.24 7.31 26.54
CA ASN A 313 -29.33 7.75 27.39
C ASN A 313 -30.22 8.78 26.67
N HIS A 314 -29.65 9.58 25.77
CA HIS A 314 -30.39 10.57 25.00
C HIS A 314 -31.32 9.93 23.97
N THR A 315 -30.82 8.95 23.21
CA THR A 315 -31.60 8.32 22.12
C THR A 315 -32.39 7.10 22.58
N GLY A 316 -32.05 6.52 23.73
CA GLY A 316 -32.62 5.27 24.23
C GLY A 316 -32.29 4.04 23.38
N ARG A 317 -31.30 4.14 22.49
CA ARG A 317 -30.90 3.10 21.51
C ARG A 317 -29.41 2.83 21.56
N GLU A 318 -29.00 1.67 21.06
CA GLU A 318 -27.59 1.37 20.82
C GLU A 318 -26.97 2.38 19.85
N VAL A 319 -25.74 2.80 20.14
CA VAL A 319 -24.98 3.69 19.26
C VAL A 319 -24.71 2.98 17.94
N LEU A 320 -25.05 3.66 16.85
CA LEU A 320 -24.84 3.25 15.47
C LEU A 320 -23.55 3.86 14.93
N ASN A 321 -22.82 3.15 14.07
CA ASN A 321 -21.58 3.62 13.45
C ASN A 321 -21.84 4.35 12.13
N SER A 322 -21.32 5.56 11.95
CA SER A 322 -21.57 6.37 10.74
C SER A 322 -20.66 6.07 9.56
N GLY A 323 -19.76 5.09 9.65
CA GLY A 323 -18.82 4.75 8.57
C GLY A 323 -19.42 3.94 7.44
N VAL A 324 -20.57 3.31 7.66
CA VAL A 324 -21.33 2.59 6.62
C VAL A 324 -22.81 2.84 6.87
N ILE A 325 -23.47 3.55 5.95
CA ILE A 325 -24.90 3.88 6.03
C ILE A 325 -25.53 3.68 4.66
N SER A 326 -26.60 2.90 4.58
CA SER A 326 -27.45 2.79 3.40
C SER A 326 -28.74 3.55 3.61
N ILE A 327 -28.97 4.56 2.77
CA ILE A 327 -30.08 5.50 2.85
C ILE A 327 -31.10 5.18 1.75
N PRO A 328 -32.36 4.90 2.10
CA PRO A 328 -33.41 4.62 1.13
C PRO A 328 -33.87 5.90 0.40
N GLY A 329 -34.31 5.77 -0.85
CA GLY A 329 -34.74 6.88 -1.71
C GLY A 329 -35.83 7.77 -1.09
N VAL A 330 -36.70 7.20 -0.26
CA VAL A 330 -37.74 7.96 0.47
C VAL A 330 -37.18 9.03 1.43
N LEU A 331 -35.90 8.93 1.79
CA LEU A 331 -35.19 9.92 2.63
C LEU A 331 -34.23 10.80 1.81
N LEU A 332 -34.09 10.58 0.51
CA LEU A 332 -33.22 11.35 -0.38
C LEU A 332 -33.98 12.56 -0.94
N ASN A 333 -34.19 13.58 -0.12
CA ASN A 333 -34.82 14.83 -0.52
C ASN A 333 -34.31 16.02 0.31
N GLU A 334 -34.55 17.22 -0.23
CA GLU A 334 -34.11 18.47 0.40
C GLU A 334 -34.76 18.71 1.77
N GLU A 335 -36.03 18.32 1.95
CA GLU A 335 -36.72 18.43 3.25
C GLU A 335 -36.01 17.62 4.34
N THR A 336 -35.62 16.39 4.01
CA THR A 336 -34.89 15.51 4.93
C THR A 336 -33.49 16.03 5.23
N PHE A 337 -32.83 16.64 4.23
CA PHE A 337 -31.53 17.30 4.41
C PHE A 337 -31.63 18.51 5.35
N GLU A 338 -32.63 19.38 5.19
CA GLU A 338 -32.84 20.53 6.08
C GLU A 338 -33.19 20.09 7.52
N ALA A 339 -34.00 19.03 7.67
CA ALA A 339 -34.25 18.42 8.97
C ALA A 339 -32.95 17.89 9.61
N ALA A 340 -32.06 17.29 8.82
CA ALA A 340 -30.76 16.85 9.30
C ALA A 340 -29.86 18.02 9.73
N LYS A 341 -29.84 19.14 9.01
CA LYS A 341 -29.10 20.36 9.40
C LYS A 341 -29.57 20.88 10.75
N ALA A 342 -30.88 20.93 10.97
CA ALA A 342 -31.46 21.33 12.26
C ALA A 342 -31.02 20.39 13.40
N VAL A 343 -31.00 19.07 13.15
CA VAL A 343 -30.49 18.08 14.11
C VAL A 343 -29.00 18.26 14.37
N ILE A 344 -28.18 18.50 13.34
CA ILE A 344 -26.75 18.74 13.50
C ILE A 344 -26.53 19.93 14.45
N GLY A 345 -27.18 21.06 14.18
CA GLY A 345 -27.11 22.26 15.03
C GLY A 345 -27.53 21.99 16.47
N ALA A 346 -28.68 21.31 16.67
CA ALA A 346 -29.18 20.96 17.99
C ALA A 346 -28.29 19.92 18.73
N SER A 347 -27.49 19.15 18.00
CA SER A 347 -26.54 18.18 18.55
C SER A 347 -25.14 18.75 18.81
N LEU A 348 -24.89 20.03 18.49
CA LEU A 348 -23.60 20.66 18.80
C LEU A 348 -23.37 20.82 20.32
N PRO A 349 -24.34 21.20 21.15
CA PRO A 349 -24.16 21.14 22.61
C PRO A 349 -24.00 19.68 23.10
N PRO A 350 -23.33 19.43 24.24
CA PRO A 350 -23.31 18.11 24.89
C PRO A 350 -24.73 17.57 25.12
N LEU A 351 -24.94 16.28 24.86
CA LEU A 351 -26.24 15.59 25.03
C LEU A 351 -26.15 14.44 26.03
N ASP A 352 -25.18 13.55 25.85
CA ASP A 352 -24.86 12.48 26.80
C ASP A 352 -23.43 11.95 26.60
N ASP A 353 -22.82 11.45 27.69
CA ASP A 353 -21.42 11.01 27.74
C ASP A 353 -21.07 9.85 26.78
N VAL A 354 -22.07 9.10 26.28
CA VAL A 354 -21.87 7.98 25.37
C VAL A 354 -21.71 8.49 23.94
N ILE A 355 -22.64 9.32 23.44
CA ILE A 355 -22.61 9.82 22.06
C ILE A 355 -21.72 11.05 21.88
N ASP A 356 -21.46 11.83 22.93
CA ASP A 356 -20.61 13.04 22.87
C ASP A 356 -19.14 12.76 22.56
N ARG A 357 -18.72 11.50 22.60
CA ARG A 357 -17.37 11.07 22.22
C ARG A 357 -17.18 11.08 20.70
N PHE A 358 -18.26 11.05 19.94
CA PHE A 358 -18.24 11.00 18.48
C PHE A 358 -18.64 12.35 17.87
N ALA A 359 -18.15 12.62 16.66
CA ALA A 359 -18.45 13.85 15.93
C ALA A 359 -19.73 13.70 15.09
N ASP A 360 -19.59 13.42 13.78
CA ASP A 360 -20.70 13.20 12.84
C ASP A 360 -21.62 12.05 13.26
N GLN A 361 -21.06 10.98 13.82
CA GLN A 361 -21.82 9.84 14.31
C GLN A 361 -22.85 10.23 15.38
N LYS A 362 -22.55 11.23 16.22
CA LYS A 362 -23.51 11.76 17.20
C LYS A 362 -24.75 12.30 16.48
N ALA A 363 -24.55 13.17 15.49
CA ALA A 363 -25.64 13.77 14.73
C ALA A 363 -26.48 12.69 14.01
N TRP A 364 -25.84 11.65 13.45
CA TRP A 364 -26.56 10.52 12.87
C TRP A 364 -27.42 9.78 13.89
N ASN A 365 -26.90 9.49 15.08
CA ASN A 365 -27.67 8.80 16.11
C ASN A 365 -28.91 9.60 16.57
N VAL A 366 -28.80 10.94 16.65
CA VAL A 366 -29.93 11.81 16.96
C VAL A 366 -30.91 11.89 15.78
N PHE A 367 -30.41 12.02 14.55
CA PHE A 367 -31.24 12.11 13.35
C PHE A 367 -32.05 10.84 13.08
N LEU A 368 -31.48 9.68 13.41
CA LEU A 368 -32.11 8.37 13.23
C LEU A 368 -33.06 8.01 14.40
N MET A 369 -33.17 8.86 15.41
CA MET A 369 -34.08 8.66 16.53
C MET A 369 -35.53 8.57 16.03
N GLY A 370 -36.23 7.49 16.37
CA GLY A 370 -37.61 7.25 15.95
C GLY A 370 -37.80 6.81 14.49
N LYS A 371 -36.75 6.79 13.67
CA LYS A 371 -36.80 6.28 12.29
C LYS A 371 -36.69 4.75 12.25
N PRO A 372 -37.27 4.08 11.23
CA PRO A 372 -37.09 2.66 11.03
C PRO A 372 -35.68 2.37 10.51
N VAL A 373 -35.00 1.43 11.16
CA VAL A 373 -33.60 1.09 10.88
C VAL A 373 -33.47 -0.43 10.86
N THR A 374 -32.89 -0.97 9.80
CA THR A 374 -32.40 -2.34 9.74
C THR A 374 -30.96 -2.36 10.22
N ILE A 375 -30.73 -3.06 11.33
CA ILE A 375 -29.38 -3.23 11.86
C ILE A 375 -28.66 -4.32 11.07
N LEU A 376 -27.55 -3.95 10.46
CA LEU A 376 -26.66 -4.89 9.78
C LEU A 376 -25.74 -5.58 10.78
N PRO A 377 -25.38 -6.85 10.53
CA PRO A 377 -24.43 -7.53 11.39
C PRO A 377 -23.03 -6.90 11.33
N PRO A 378 -22.21 -7.12 12.38
CA PRO A 378 -20.84 -6.61 12.51
C PRO A 378 -19.93 -6.71 11.30
N ASN A 379 -20.07 -7.78 10.51
CA ASN A 379 -19.21 -8.00 9.35
C ASN A 379 -19.34 -6.91 8.28
N TYR A 380 -20.41 -6.10 8.30
CA TYR A 380 -20.63 -5.01 7.33
C TYR A 380 -20.09 -3.64 7.80
N ASN A 381 -19.48 -3.54 8.97
CA ASN A 381 -18.73 -2.36 9.41
C ASN A 381 -17.84 -2.72 10.60
N CYS A 382 -16.80 -3.53 10.37
CA CYS A 382 -15.97 -4.04 11.43
C CYS A 382 -14.75 -3.16 11.67
N ASN A 383 -14.72 -2.49 12.82
CA ASN A 383 -13.58 -1.68 13.23
C ASN A 383 -12.31 -2.53 13.36
N ILE A 384 -11.20 -2.09 12.76
CA ILE A 384 -9.92 -2.82 12.78
C ILE A 384 -9.41 -3.11 14.20
N LYS A 385 -9.75 -2.27 15.19
CA LYS A 385 -9.41 -2.53 16.59
C LYS A 385 -10.10 -3.78 17.13
N TYR A 386 -11.30 -4.09 16.64
CA TYR A 386 -12.01 -5.31 17.01
C TYR A 386 -11.23 -6.55 16.59
N ILE A 387 -10.73 -6.52 15.34
CA ILE A 387 -9.95 -7.60 14.74
C ILE A 387 -8.74 -7.92 15.62
N GLY A 388 -7.99 -6.89 16.04
CA GLY A 388 -6.82 -7.08 16.88
C GLY A 388 -7.12 -7.45 18.33
N LYS A 389 -8.17 -6.88 18.94
CA LYS A 389 -8.49 -7.10 20.35
C LYS A 389 -9.22 -8.41 20.62
N PHE A 390 -10.13 -8.81 19.73
CA PHE A 390 -11.11 -9.86 20.01
C PHE A 390 -11.09 -11.01 18.99
N LEU A 391 -10.61 -10.79 17.76
CA LEU A 391 -10.54 -11.85 16.73
C LEU A 391 -9.12 -12.37 16.48
N GLY A 392 -8.14 -11.97 17.28
CA GLY A 392 -6.75 -12.45 17.14
C GLY A 392 -6.12 -12.14 15.78
N GLY A 393 -6.59 -11.10 15.07
CA GLY A 393 -6.14 -10.78 13.72
C GLY A 393 -6.92 -11.46 12.59
N GLN A 394 -7.90 -12.30 12.88
CA GLN A 394 -8.68 -13.00 11.84
C GLN A 394 -9.67 -12.07 11.15
N THR A 395 -9.75 -12.17 9.81
CA THR A 395 -10.61 -11.32 8.97
C THR A 395 -11.62 -12.13 8.16
N GLU A 396 -11.63 -13.45 8.33
CA GLU A 396 -12.49 -14.39 7.64
C GLU A 396 -13.96 -14.12 7.96
N GLY A 397 -14.76 -13.84 6.93
CA GLY A 397 -16.18 -13.51 7.06
C GLY A 397 -16.46 -12.05 7.41
N ILE A 398 -15.45 -11.18 7.38
CA ILE A 398 -15.64 -9.73 7.46
C ILE A 398 -15.82 -9.17 6.04
N SER A 399 -16.97 -8.55 5.77
CA SER A 399 -17.26 -7.93 4.47
C SER A 399 -16.67 -6.53 4.35
N ILE A 400 -16.71 -5.73 5.42
CA ILE A 400 -16.16 -4.37 5.46
C ILE A 400 -15.25 -4.22 6.68
N LEU A 401 -13.97 -3.90 6.43
CA LEU A 401 -13.01 -3.50 7.45
C LEU A 401 -12.95 -1.97 7.52
N HIS A 402 -13.14 -1.40 8.70
CA HIS A 402 -13.14 0.05 8.93
C HIS A 402 -11.92 0.45 9.76
N PHE A 403 -11.02 1.28 9.19
CA PHE A 403 -9.79 1.76 9.83
C PHE A 403 -10.02 2.99 10.73
N ALA A 404 -11.05 2.93 11.56
CA ALA A 404 -11.41 3.97 12.51
C ALA A 404 -10.29 4.20 13.55
N GLY A 405 -9.57 5.32 13.41
CA GLY A 405 -8.44 5.70 14.27
C GLY A 405 -7.21 6.13 13.48
N PRO A 406 -5.99 5.78 13.95
CA PRO A 406 -4.76 6.05 13.21
C PRO A 406 -4.79 5.41 11.83
N LYS A 407 -4.61 6.22 10.79
CA LYS A 407 -4.68 5.73 9.41
C LYS A 407 -3.43 4.93 9.05
N PRO A 408 -3.57 3.76 8.42
CA PRO A 408 -2.44 2.87 8.14
C PRO A 408 -1.44 3.45 7.12
N TRP A 409 -1.88 4.40 6.29
CA TRP A 409 -1.03 5.10 5.31
C TRP A 409 -0.38 6.37 5.88
N ASN A 410 -0.79 6.85 7.06
CA ASN A 410 -0.11 7.98 7.69
C ASN A 410 1.26 7.49 8.16
N LYS A 411 2.33 8.20 7.74
CA LYS A 411 3.66 7.92 8.24
C LYS A 411 3.63 7.91 9.77
N PRO A 412 4.38 7.02 10.43
CA PRO A 412 4.70 7.17 11.84
C PRO A 412 5.65 8.37 12.01
N SER A 413 5.23 9.58 11.60
CA SER A 413 6.01 10.79 11.74
C SER A 413 5.98 11.20 13.20
N LYS A 414 7.04 10.84 13.94
CA LYS A 414 7.38 11.39 15.26
C LYS A 414 6.27 11.38 16.32
N ALA A 415 5.27 10.50 16.22
CA ALA A 415 4.57 10.09 17.43
C ALA A 415 5.69 9.52 18.31
N LYS A 416 6.15 10.29 19.30
CA LYS A 416 7.10 9.81 20.31
C LYS A 416 6.53 8.47 20.71
N ALA A 417 7.24 7.39 20.36
CA ALA A 417 6.78 6.05 20.61
C ALA A 417 6.55 5.99 22.11
N ASP A 418 5.31 6.18 22.53
CA ASP A 418 4.93 6.15 23.92
C ASP A 418 5.15 4.68 24.29
N PRO A 419 6.19 4.33 25.08
CA PRO A 419 6.66 2.96 25.15
C PRO A 419 5.59 1.99 25.66
N GLY A 420 4.55 2.52 26.33
CA GLY A 420 3.37 1.78 26.80
C GLY A 420 2.20 1.70 25.82
N LYS A 421 2.21 2.48 24.73
CA LYS A 421 1.27 2.36 23.62
C LYS A 421 2.08 1.95 22.40
N ARG A 422 2.42 0.65 22.33
CA ARG A 422 2.69 0.01 21.03
C ARG A 422 1.43 0.27 20.22
N SER A 423 1.46 1.35 19.44
CA SER A 423 0.35 1.82 18.63
C SER A 423 -0.17 0.60 17.90
N GLN A 424 -1.46 0.32 18.04
CA GLN A 424 -2.22 -0.70 17.32
C GLN A 424 -2.11 -0.43 15.82
N GLN A 425 -0.91 -0.62 15.30
CA GLN A 425 -0.57 -0.44 13.93
C GLN A 425 -0.94 -1.77 13.30
N PHE A 426 -2.06 -1.73 12.60
CA PHE A 426 -2.48 -2.73 11.63
C PHE A 426 -1.99 -2.46 10.17
N PRO A 427 -0.81 -1.84 9.88
CA PRO A 427 -0.35 -1.66 8.51
C PRO A 427 -0.20 -2.96 7.74
N ALA A 428 0.01 -4.09 8.42
CA ALA A 428 0.15 -5.38 7.76
C ALA A 428 -1.13 -5.76 7.01
N PHE A 429 -2.31 -5.66 7.64
CA PHE A 429 -3.59 -5.95 6.97
C PHE A 429 -3.83 -5.03 5.78
N TRP A 430 -3.65 -3.73 6.00
CA TRP A 430 -3.74 -2.73 4.95
C TRP A 430 -2.80 -3.05 3.78
N THR A 431 -1.51 -3.21 4.05
CA THR A 431 -0.50 -3.43 3.02
C THR A 431 -0.75 -4.74 2.27
N ASN A 432 -1.08 -5.82 2.98
CA ASN A 432 -1.29 -7.14 2.39
C ASN A 432 -2.53 -7.19 1.49
N ARG A 433 -3.56 -6.36 1.76
CA ARG A 433 -4.76 -6.29 0.92
C ARG A 433 -4.64 -5.25 -0.18
N VAL A 434 -4.21 -4.04 0.15
CA VAL A 434 -4.23 -2.88 -0.74
C VAL A 434 -3.12 -2.95 -1.79
N ARG A 435 -1.92 -3.43 -1.43
CA ARG A 435 -0.81 -3.49 -2.39
C ARG A 435 -1.10 -4.42 -3.58
N PRO A 436 -1.61 -5.66 -3.42
CA PRO A 436 -1.99 -6.49 -4.55
C PRO A 436 -3.07 -5.85 -5.43
N LEU A 437 -4.09 -5.22 -4.83
CA LEU A 437 -5.17 -4.56 -5.56
C LEU A 437 -4.64 -3.45 -6.49
N HIS A 438 -3.79 -2.56 -5.96
CA HIS A 438 -3.18 -1.54 -6.80
C HIS A 438 -2.26 -2.14 -7.86
N PHE A 439 -1.47 -3.16 -7.51
CA PHE A 439 -0.57 -3.83 -8.46
C PHE A 439 -1.37 -4.38 -9.65
N GLU A 440 -2.45 -5.11 -9.39
CA GLU A 440 -3.27 -5.71 -10.43
C GLU A 440 -3.98 -4.67 -11.28
N HIS A 441 -4.63 -3.69 -10.65
CA HIS A 441 -5.31 -2.62 -11.39
C HIS A 441 -4.36 -1.88 -12.31
N ARG A 442 -3.19 -1.54 -11.80
CA ARG A 442 -2.19 -0.79 -12.56
C ARG A 442 -1.55 -1.60 -13.67
N LEU A 443 -1.35 -2.90 -13.46
CA LEU A 443 -0.93 -3.83 -14.52
C LEU A 443 -2.00 -3.90 -15.63
N ARG A 444 -3.28 -4.02 -15.27
CA ARG A 444 -4.39 -4.02 -16.25
C ARG A 444 -4.42 -2.72 -17.04
N GLN A 445 -4.38 -1.58 -16.35
CA GLN A 445 -4.34 -0.26 -16.99
C GLN A 445 -3.16 -0.16 -17.97
N PHE A 446 -1.96 -0.56 -17.56
CA PHE A 446 -0.79 -0.58 -18.44
C PHE A 446 -0.99 -1.47 -19.66
N GLN A 447 -1.53 -2.68 -19.47
CA GLN A 447 -1.79 -3.60 -20.57
C GLN A 447 -2.85 -3.07 -21.53
N ASP A 448 -3.94 -2.51 -21.01
CA ASP A 448 -5.03 -1.99 -21.83
C ASP A 448 -4.57 -0.77 -22.63
N GLU A 449 -3.85 0.17 -22.02
CA GLU A 449 -3.34 1.35 -22.72
C GLU A 449 -2.21 1.01 -23.71
N THR A 450 -1.35 0.04 -23.42
CA THR A 450 -0.23 -0.30 -24.33
C THR A 450 -0.57 -1.34 -25.40
N ARG A 451 -1.66 -2.11 -25.26
CA ARG A 451 -2.12 -3.05 -26.30
C ARG A 451 -2.45 -2.38 -27.63
N TRP A 452 -2.92 -1.13 -27.58
CA TRP A 452 -3.31 -0.37 -28.77
C TRP A 452 -2.13 0.34 -29.45
N ASP A 453 -1.12 0.70 -28.66
CA ASP A 453 -0.03 1.58 -29.12
C ASP A 453 1.27 0.84 -29.45
N ARG A 454 1.40 -0.45 -29.09
CA ARG A 454 2.59 -1.25 -29.41
C ARG A 454 2.67 -1.50 -30.92
N ARG A 455 3.49 -0.71 -31.58
CA ARG A 455 4.01 -1.04 -32.91
C ARG A 455 4.97 -2.21 -32.75
N GLU A 456 4.90 -3.17 -33.68
CA GLU A 456 5.93 -4.19 -33.75
C GLU A 456 7.28 -3.48 -33.84
N PRO A 457 8.18 -3.69 -32.88
CA PRO A 457 9.46 -3.02 -32.91
C PRO A 457 10.13 -3.34 -34.24
N ALA A 458 10.66 -2.31 -34.90
CA ALA A 458 11.40 -2.51 -36.13
C ALA A 458 12.49 -3.55 -35.87
N LEU A 459 12.33 -4.73 -36.48
CA LEU A 459 13.32 -5.81 -36.34
C LEU A 459 14.70 -5.27 -36.77
N PRO A 460 15.79 -5.78 -36.17
CA PRO A 460 17.12 -5.34 -36.50
C PRO A 460 17.35 -5.32 -38.01
N ARG A 461 17.75 -4.16 -38.55
CA ARG A 461 17.87 -3.96 -40.01
C ARG A 461 18.88 -4.91 -40.68
N SER A 462 19.75 -5.57 -39.92
CA SER A 462 20.73 -6.55 -40.38
C SER A 462 20.24 -7.98 -40.16
N SER A 463 19.72 -8.62 -41.21
CA SER A 463 19.23 -10.00 -41.22
C SER A 463 20.32 -11.08 -41.23
N GLY A 464 21.51 -10.81 -40.68
CA GLY A 464 22.63 -11.74 -40.67
C GLY A 464 23.63 -11.45 -39.56
N GLU A 465 24.02 -12.52 -38.85
CA GLU A 465 24.85 -12.56 -37.63
C GLU A 465 24.27 -11.86 -36.40
N ALA A 466 23.92 -12.68 -35.39
CA ALA A 466 23.38 -12.37 -34.07
C ALA A 466 23.22 -10.86 -33.74
N ALA A 467 22.01 -10.34 -33.92
CA ALA A 467 21.63 -8.98 -33.56
C ALA A 467 22.14 -8.67 -32.14
N THR A 468 23.11 -7.76 -32.07
CA THR A 468 23.77 -7.34 -30.84
C THR A 468 23.35 -5.91 -30.55
N CYS A 469 22.91 -5.65 -29.31
CA CYS A 469 22.57 -4.31 -28.85
C CYS A 469 23.62 -3.77 -27.86
N LEU A 470 23.89 -2.48 -27.95
CA LEU A 470 24.72 -1.76 -26.97
C LEU A 470 23.80 -1.05 -25.97
N LEU A 471 23.96 -1.37 -24.68
CA LEU A 471 23.28 -0.73 -23.57
C LEU A 471 24.23 0.32 -22.96
N ILE A 472 23.99 1.60 -23.29
CA ILE A 472 24.91 2.69 -22.96
C ILE A 472 24.29 3.57 -21.88
N GLU A 473 24.85 3.49 -20.67
CA GLU A 473 24.38 4.28 -19.54
C GLU A 473 25.02 5.66 -19.45
N THR A 474 26.27 5.80 -19.92
CA THR A 474 27.02 7.06 -19.95
C THR A 474 27.75 7.22 -21.30
N LEU A 475 27.66 8.41 -21.88
CA LEU A 475 28.27 8.79 -23.15
C LEU A 475 29.79 8.97 -23.05
N ARG A 476 30.37 9.11 -21.85
CA ARG A 476 31.83 9.04 -21.64
C ARG A 476 32.45 7.75 -22.17
N ALA A 477 31.65 6.70 -22.30
CA ALA A 477 32.10 5.42 -22.82
C ALA A 477 32.04 5.33 -24.35
N VAL A 478 31.33 6.26 -25.00
CA VAL A 478 31.18 6.31 -26.45
C VAL A 478 32.48 6.72 -27.14
N ASP A 479 33.36 7.46 -26.46
CA ASP A 479 34.71 7.76 -26.98
C ASP A 479 35.55 6.49 -27.24
N HIS A 480 35.14 5.34 -26.69
CA HIS A 480 35.77 4.04 -26.93
C HIS A 480 35.00 3.16 -27.93
N ILE A 481 33.82 3.60 -28.37
CA ILE A 481 33.03 2.94 -29.41
C ILE A 481 33.45 3.54 -30.75
N ASP A 482 34.46 2.94 -31.38
CA ASP A 482 34.91 3.29 -32.74
C ASP A 482 33.76 3.26 -33.76
N ALA A 483 34.01 3.68 -35.02
CA ALA A 483 33.07 3.65 -36.15
C ALA A 483 32.31 2.32 -36.38
N ALA A 484 32.76 1.23 -35.76
CA ALA A 484 32.04 -0.05 -35.64
C ALA A 484 30.67 0.06 -34.93
N GLY A 485 30.42 1.11 -34.14
CA GLY A 485 29.12 1.41 -33.52
C GLY A 485 27.95 1.48 -34.51
N SER A 486 28.22 1.82 -35.77
CA SER A 486 27.24 1.81 -36.86
C SER A 486 26.66 0.42 -37.18
N ARG A 487 27.29 -0.67 -36.71
CA ARG A 487 26.82 -2.05 -36.90
C ARG A 487 25.89 -2.55 -35.79
N PHE A 488 25.77 -1.81 -34.69
CA PHE A 488 24.98 -2.21 -33.53
C PHE A 488 23.76 -1.33 -33.36
N GLU A 489 22.64 -1.94 -32.97
CA GLU A 489 21.54 -1.14 -32.45
C GLU A 489 21.88 -0.64 -31.06
N THR A 490 21.59 0.62 -30.81
CA THR A 490 22.02 1.30 -29.59
C THR A 490 20.81 1.69 -28.77
N VAL A 491 20.79 1.21 -27.52
CA VAL A 491 19.86 1.61 -26.48
C VAL A 491 20.61 2.54 -25.54
N TRP A 492 20.31 3.83 -25.66
CA TRP A 492 20.94 4.89 -24.86
C TRP A 492 20.08 5.26 -23.67
N LEU A 493 20.69 5.41 -22.50
CA LEU A 493 20.02 5.92 -21.30
C LEU A 493 20.54 7.35 -21.05
N PRO A 494 19.78 8.40 -21.42
CA PRO A 494 20.25 9.77 -21.33
C PRO A 494 20.67 10.11 -19.90
N ASP A 495 21.88 10.66 -19.77
CA ASP A 495 22.26 11.47 -18.63
C ASP A 495 22.04 12.94 -19.01
N PRO A 496 21.20 13.70 -18.27
CA PRO A 496 20.95 15.11 -18.56
C PRO A 496 22.24 15.97 -18.63
N SER A 497 23.33 15.52 -18.01
CA SER A 497 24.63 16.22 -18.05
C SER A 497 25.46 15.95 -19.31
N GLU A 498 25.05 15.01 -20.17
CA GLU A 498 25.86 14.54 -21.32
C GLU A 498 25.23 14.81 -22.69
N ALA A 499 24.17 15.64 -22.74
CA ALA A 499 23.42 15.98 -23.96
C ALA A 499 24.25 16.24 -25.24
N PRO A 500 25.37 17.02 -25.21
CA PRO A 500 26.11 17.35 -26.43
C PRO A 500 26.79 16.16 -27.12
N ALA A 501 27.08 15.07 -26.39
CA ALA A 501 27.74 13.89 -26.94
C ALA A 501 26.75 12.92 -27.64
N ALA A 502 25.44 13.06 -27.38
CA ALA A 502 24.42 12.14 -27.86
C ALA A 502 24.23 12.18 -29.38
N THR A 503 24.47 13.34 -30.00
CA THR A 503 24.33 13.56 -31.45
C THR A 503 25.24 12.65 -32.27
N ARG A 504 26.41 12.28 -31.74
CA ARG A 504 27.36 11.39 -32.43
C ARG A 504 26.92 9.93 -32.42
N LEU A 505 26.20 9.51 -31.38
CA LEU A 505 25.79 8.13 -31.18
C LEU A 505 24.64 7.72 -32.11
N ALA A 506 23.78 8.68 -32.48
CA ALA A 506 22.57 8.47 -33.27
C ALA A 506 21.77 7.23 -32.78
N PRO A 507 21.36 7.20 -31.50
CA PRO A 507 20.78 6.01 -30.91
C PRO A 507 19.46 5.63 -31.61
N HIS A 508 19.19 4.32 -31.67
CA HIS A 508 17.94 3.79 -32.21
C HIS A 508 16.83 3.88 -31.15
N HIS A 509 17.20 3.67 -29.89
CA HIS A 509 16.31 3.76 -28.74
C HIS A 509 16.90 4.66 -27.66
N ALA A 510 16.06 5.42 -26.97
CA ALA A 510 16.43 6.19 -25.79
C ALA A 510 15.53 5.82 -24.60
N VAL A 511 16.10 5.50 -23.45
CA VAL A 511 15.36 5.03 -22.27
C VAL A 511 15.40 6.08 -21.17
N LEU A 512 14.26 6.72 -20.95
CA LEU A 512 14.06 7.74 -19.92
C LEU A 512 13.82 7.05 -18.58
N GLY A 513 14.88 6.77 -17.82
CA GLY A 513 14.76 6.24 -16.47
C GLY A 513 14.15 7.27 -15.51
N TRP A 514 13.79 6.85 -14.29
CA TRP A 514 13.25 7.77 -13.27
C TRP A 514 14.16 8.95 -12.95
N ARG A 515 15.49 8.81 -13.12
CA ARG A 515 16.47 9.90 -12.93
C ARG A 515 16.30 11.06 -13.91
N ASN A 516 15.60 10.82 -15.03
CA ASN A 516 15.35 11.81 -16.06
C ASN A 516 14.13 12.69 -15.77
N PHE A 517 13.36 12.37 -14.73
CA PHE A 517 12.15 13.10 -14.37
C PHE A 517 12.36 13.88 -13.07
N VAL A 518 11.75 15.05 -13.00
CA VAL A 518 11.58 15.87 -11.80
C VAL A 518 10.14 15.72 -11.34
N LEU A 519 9.95 15.59 -10.03
CA LEU A 519 8.62 15.69 -9.45
C LEU A 519 8.38 17.13 -9.00
N GLU A 520 7.34 17.73 -9.52
CA GLU A 520 6.93 19.07 -9.16
C GLU A 520 6.16 19.09 -7.82
N ALA A 521 5.97 20.28 -7.25
CA ALA A 521 5.40 20.44 -5.91
C ALA A 521 3.96 19.90 -5.81
N GLU A 522 3.21 19.95 -6.89
CA GLU A 522 1.85 19.43 -7.04
C GLU A 522 1.79 17.90 -7.14
N GLY A 523 2.94 17.23 -7.34
CA GLY A 523 3.04 15.78 -7.57
C GLY A 523 2.97 15.38 -9.03
N SER A 524 3.01 16.34 -9.96
CA SER A 524 3.12 16.08 -11.40
C SER A 524 4.56 15.66 -11.75
N LEU A 525 4.69 14.77 -12.74
CA LEU A 525 5.98 14.40 -13.31
C LEU A 525 6.31 15.29 -14.49
N ARG A 526 7.53 15.80 -14.54
CA ARG A 526 8.07 16.52 -15.70
C ARG A 526 9.42 15.95 -16.09
N LEU A 527 9.70 15.86 -17.39
CA LEU A 527 11.04 15.51 -17.85
C LEU A 527 12.01 16.66 -17.55
N ASP A 528 13.21 16.35 -17.08
CA ASP A 528 14.27 17.34 -16.88
C ASP A 528 14.55 18.11 -18.19
N ASP A 529 14.64 19.43 -18.12
CA ASP A 529 14.75 20.28 -19.31
C ASP A 529 15.99 19.97 -20.15
N ARG A 530 17.11 19.60 -19.50
CA ARG A 530 18.34 19.25 -20.22
C ARG A 530 18.20 17.91 -20.92
N CYS A 531 17.48 16.98 -20.29
CA CYS A 531 17.15 15.70 -20.92
C CYS A 531 16.21 15.89 -22.12
N ALA A 532 15.17 16.73 -21.98
CA ALA A 532 14.27 17.08 -23.06
C ALA A 532 15.04 17.72 -24.23
N GLU A 533 15.86 18.73 -23.98
CA GLU A 533 16.70 19.39 -24.98
C GLU A 533 17.63 18.38 -25.69
N ALA A 534 18.25 17.47 -24.93
CA ALA A 534 19.09 16.41 -25.49
C ALA A 534 18.32 15.56 -26.51
N ILE A 535 17.14 15.05 -26.13
CA ILE A 535 16.30 14.23 -27.00
C ILE A 535 15.83 15.04 -28.22
N HIS A 536 15.48 16.31 -28.03
CA HIS A 536 15.03 17.17 -29.10
C HIS A 536 16.14 17.54 -30.10
N SER A 537 17.39 17.55 -29.66
CA SER A 537 18.55 17.79 -30.51
C SER A 537 18.94 16.59 -31.39
N LEU A 538 18.43 15.39 -31.11
CA LEU A 538 18.75 14.19 -31.88
C LEU A 538 18.03 14.17 -33.24
N GLU A 539 18.83 14.24 -34.32
CA GLU A 539 18.32 14.10 -35.69
C GLU A 539 17.72 12.72 -35.97
N ALA A 540 18.28 11.66 -35.34
CA ALA A 540 17.89 10.27 -35.55
C ALA A 540 16.47 9.92 -35.07
N ARG A 541 15.86 10.77 -34.21
CA ARG A 541 14.53 10.58 -33.61
C ARG A 541 14.37 9.16 -33.02
N PRO A 542 15.13 8.81 -31.97
CA PRO A 542 15.04 7.50 -31.35
C PRO A 542 13.61 7.19 -30.88
N VAL A 543 13.29 5.90 -30.84
CA VAL A 543 12.12 5.40 -30.11
C VAL A 543 12.38 5.59 -28.61
N LEU A 544 11.49 6.28 -27.93
CA LEU A 544 11.59 6.57 -26.51
C LEU A 544 10.98 5.43 -25.70
N TRP A 545 11.61 5.09 -24.59
CA TRP A 545 11.07 4.18 -23.58
C TRP A 545 10.99 4.92 -22.25
N ALA A 546 9.83 4.96 -21.61
CA ALA A 546 9.65 5.70 -20.35
C ALA A 546 8.80 4.91 -19.34
N PRO A 547 8.93 5.18 -18.02
CA PRO A 547 8.00 4.71 -17.02
C PRO A 547 6.57 5.08 -17.39
N PHE A 548 5.64 4.15 -17.23
CA PHE A 548 4.23 4.37 -17.55
C PHE A 548 3.60 5.55 -16.79
N ALA A 549 4.07 5.84 -15.57
CA ALA A 549 3.69 7.04 -14.82
C ALA A 549 3.99 8.37 -15.53
N ALA A 550 4.92 8.38 -16.50
CA ALA A 550 5.27 9.54 -17.29
C ALA A 550 4.46 9.67 -18.60
N LYS A 551 3.47 8.81 -18.85
CA LYS A 551 2.65 8.85 -20.08
C LYS A 551 1.96 10.20 -20.29
N ALA A 552 1.14 10.62 -19.33
CA ALA A 552 0.40 11.88 -19.43
C ALA A 552 1.28 13.12 -19.72
N PRO A 553 2.39 13.38 -18.99
CA PRO A 553 3.21 14.54 -19.28
C PRO A 553 3.97 14.45 -20.62
N LEU A 554 4.40 13.25 -21.04
CA LEU A 554 5.10 13.08 -22.32
C LEU A 554 4.16 13.23 -23.52
N GLU A 555 2.94 12.71 -23.44
CA GLU A 555 1.96 12.81 -24.54
C GLU A 555 1.27 14.18 -24.59
N GLY A 556 1.17 14.86 -23.45
CA GLY A 556 0.68 16.23 -23.37
C GLY A 556 1.63 17.27 -23.98
N ASP A 557 2.92 16.97 -24.05
CA ASP A 557 3.92 17.84 -24.66
C ASP A 557 4.05 17.58 -26.17
N ARG A 558 3.63 18.57 -26.97
CA ARG A 558 3.67 18.53 -28.44
C ARG A 558 5.08 18.32 -29.00
N SER A 559 6.12 18.71 -28.26
CA SER A 559 7.51 18.53 -28.69
C SER A 559 7.90 17.04 -28.86
N PHE A 560 7.22 16.15 -28.13
CA PHE A 560 7.44 14.69 -28.16
C PHE A 560 6.59 13.96 -29.21
N GLN A 561 5.60 14.61 -29.83
CA GLN A 561 4.74 13.99 -30.87
C GLN A 561 5.51 13.48 -32.11
N ARG A 562 6.74 13.97 -32.31
CA ARG A 562 7.63 13.52 -33.40
C ARG A 562 8.36 12.21 -33.08
N HIS A 563 8.29 11.74 -31.84
CA HIS A 563 8.92 10.51 -31.36
C HIS A 563 7.87 9.41 -31.21
N GLU A 564 8.27 8.18 -31.47
CA GLU A 564 7.52 7.01 -30.99
C GLU A 564 7.87 6.79 -29.52
N ILE A 565 6.86 6.59 -28.67
CA ILE A 565 7.04 6.42 -27.23
C ILE A 565 6.43 5.10 -26.80
N ASN A 566 7.26 4.25 -26.19
CA ASN A 566 6.86 3.02 -25.54
C ASN A 566 6.93 3.20 -24.02
N TYR A 567 6.04 2.54 -23.29
CA TYR A 567 6.00 2.61 -21.84
C TYR A 567 6.42 1.30 -21.18
N LEU A 568 7.05 1.42 -20.02
CA LEU A 568 7.47 0.30 -19.18
C LEU A 568 6.86 0.44 -17.79
N LEU A 569 6.40 -0.68 -17.25
CA LEU A 569 5.81 -0.70 -15.91
C LEU A 569 6.89 -0.92 -14.85
N HIS A 570 7.49 0.18 -14.39
CA HIS A 570 8.46 0.18 -13.31
C HIS A 570 8.17 1.36 -12.39
N GLU A 571 7.40 1.13 -11.33
CA GLU A 571 6.91 2.21 -10.46
C GLU A 571 6.75 1.77 -9.00
N ARG A 572 6.92 2.73 -8.09
CA ARG A 572 6.69 2.49 -6.67
C ARG A 572 5.19 2.51 -6.38
N PRO A 573 4.74 1.74 -5.37
CA PRO A 573 5.50 0.94 -4.41
C PRO A 573 5.85 -0.49 -4.90
N PHE A 574 5.61 -0.81 -6.16
CA PHE A 574 5.71 -2.17 -6.71
C PHE A 574 7.12 -2.60 -7.07
N VAL A 575 8.06 -1.66 -7.25
CA VAL A 575 9.47 -1.96 -7.50
C VAL A 575 9.99 -3.01 -6.52
N ARG A 576 10.34 -4.18 -7.06
CA ARG A 576 11.14 -5.19 -6.38
C ARG A 576 12.58 -5.05 -6.84
N TYR A 577 13.52 -5.56 -6.05
CA TYR A 577 14.93 -5.55 -6.45
C TYR A 577 15.35 -6.98 -6.79
N VAL A 578 15.99 -7.16 -7.94
CA VAL A 578 16.47 -8.47 -8.41
C VAL A 578 17.32 -9.16 -7.35
N ASP A 579 18.17 -8.39 -6.66
CA ASP A 579 19.07 -8.88 -5.62
C ASP A 579 18.35 -9.33 -4.33
N VAL A 580 17.09 -8.92 -4.13
CA VAL A 580 16.24 -9.32 -2.99
C VAL A 580 15.33 -10.49 -3.36
N VAL A 581 14.76 -10.49 -4.57
CA VAL A 581 13.85 -11.55 -5.03
C VAL A 581 14.63 -12.79 -5.46
N GLY A 582 15.89 -12.63 -5.89
CA GLY A 582 16.74 -13.73 -6.35
C GLY A 582 16.42 -14.21 -7.77
N SER A 583 15.54 -13.51 -8.48
CA SER A 583 15.17 -13.75 -9.88
C SER A 583 14.76 -12.43 -10.52
N THR A 584 14.66 -12.41 -11.85
CA THR A 584 14.15 -11.28 -12.63
C THR A 584 13.34 -11.82 -13.80
N GLU A 585 12.22 -11.17 -14.09
CA GLU A 585 11.44 -11.41 -15.30
C GLU A 585 11.69 -10.26 -16.28
N PHE A 586 11.95 -10.59 -17.54
CA PHE A 586 12.16 -9.62 -18.61
C PHE A 586 10.91 -9.45 -19.47
N ASP A 587 9.77 -9.24 -18.82
CA ASP A 587 8.51 -8.98 -19.51
C ASP A 587 8.25 -7.48 -19.57
N VAL A 588 8.44 -6.88 -20.75
CA VAL A 588 8.09 -5.48 -20.98
C VAL A 588 6.58 -5.24 -20.95
N ALA A 589 5.74 -6.28 -20.99
CA ALA A 589 4.29 -6.22 -20.76
C ALA A 589 3.88 -6.33 -19.28
N GLY A 590 4.86 -6.49 -18.38
CA GLY A 590 4.67 -6.66 -16.95
C GLY A 590 5.50 -5.68 -16.12
N TYR A 591 5.48 -5.89 -14.80
CA TYR A 591 6.30 -5.13 -13.87
C TYR A 591 7.77 -5.52 -13.99
N LEU A 592 8.64 -4.53 -14.19
CA LEU A 592 10.08 -4.73 -14.22
C LEU A 592 10.67 -4.76 -12.80
N ASP A 593 11.64 -5.65 -12.60
CA ASP A 593 12.42 -5.70 -11.38
C ASP A 593 13.66 -4.81 -11.48
N SER A 594 13.94 -4.04 -10.42
CA SER A 594 15.08 -3.13 -10.38
C SER A 594 16.38 -3.88 -10.15
N ALA A 595 17.29 -3.79 -11.11
CA ALA A 595 18.66 -4.26 -11.00
C ALA A 595 19.61 -3.20 -10.39
N ARG A 596 19.08 -2.07 -9.90
CA ARG A 596 19.82 -0.89 -9.39
C ARG A 596 20.67 -0.14 -10.43
N LEU A 597 20.71 -0.65 -11.65
CA LEU A 597 21.30 -0.02 -12.84
C LEU A 597 20.20 0.11 -13.88
N ASP A 598 20.06 1.27 -14.50
CA ASP A 598 18.97 1.52 -15.45
C ASP A 598 19.19 0.71 -16.74
N CYS A 599 20.45 0.52 -17.16
CA CYS A 599 20.79 -0.31 -18.31
C CYS A 599 20.32 -1.76 -18.15
N LEU A 600 20.34 -2.29 -16.93
CA LEU A 600 19.82 -3.63 -16.63
C LEU A 600 18.33 -3.64 -16.33
N THR A 601 17.82 -2.63 -15.62
CA THR A 601 16.41 -2.55 -15.21
C THR A 601 15.50 -2.37 -16.43
N TYR A 602 15.92 -1.57 -17.42
CA TYR A 602 15.14 -1.28 -18.61
C TYR A 602 15.78 -1.83 -19.88
N GLY A 603 17.08 -1.60 -20.07
CA GLY A 603 17.77 -1.92 -21.32
C GLY A 603 17.78 -3.42 -21.63
N ALA A 604 18.04 -4.28 -20.63
CA ALA A 604 17.98 -5.73 -20.80
C ALA A 604 16.58 -6.26 -21.20
N PRO A 605 15.47 -5.90 -20.49
CA PRO A 605 14.14 -6.29 -20.93
C PRO A 605 13.78 -5.77 -22.34
N ILE A 606 14.14 -4.53 -22.66
CA ILE A 606 13.97 -3.98 -24.02
C ILE A 606 14.74 -4.82 -25.03
N ALA A 607 16.01 -5.13 -24.76
CA ALA A 607 16.84 -5.91 -25.67
C ALA A 607 16.22 -7.29 -25.96
N LYS A 608 15.73 -7.97 -24.92
CA LYS A 608 15.01 -9.24 -25.08
C LYS A 608 13.74 -9.06 -25.93
N ALA A 609 12.92 -8.05 -25.63
CA ALA A 609 11.67 -7.79 -26.33
C ALA A 609 11.86 -7.46 -27.82
N LEU A 610 13.00 -6.83 -28.16
CA LEU A 610 13.41 -6.51 -29.53
C LEU A 610 14.06 -7.71 -30.28
N GLY A 611 14.25 -8.85 -29.60
CA GLY A 611 14.79 -10.08 -30.21
C GLY A 611 16.31 -10.10 -30.40
N PHE A 612 17.06 -9.26 -29.67
CA PHE A 612 18.53 -9.34 -29.70
C PHE A 612 19.03 -10.62 -29.05
N ARG A 613 20.10 -11.19 -29.62
CA ARG A 613 20.76 -12.38 -29.06
C ARG A 613 21.90 -12.04 -28.13
N ARG A 614 22.42 -10.80 -28.21
CA ARG A 614 23.48 -10.31 -27.35
C ARG A 614 23.17 -8.90 -26.89
N ALA A 615 23.44 -8.62 -25.62
CA ALA A 615 23.38 -7.29 -25.04
C ALA A 615 24.74 -6.97 -24.41
N VAL A 616 25.35 -5.87 -24.81
CA VAL A 616 26.64 -5.42 -24.28
C VAL A 616 26.41 -4.20 -23.42
N ILE A 617 26.74 -4.30 -22.14
CA ILE A 617 26.70 -3.15 -21.23
C ILE A 617 27.99 -2.37 -21.40
N VAL A 618 27.86 -1.08 -21.72
CA VAL A 618 29.01 -0.19 -21.88
C VAL A 618 28.97 0.85 -20.75
N ASN A 619 29.95 0.74 -19.84
CA ASN A 619 30.20 1.67 -18.73
C ASN A 619 28.97 1.96 -17.86
N HIS A 620 28.75 1.11 -16.84
CA HIS A 620 27.80 1.44 -15.80
C HIS A 620 28.37 2.55 -14.91
N GLY A 621 27.62 3.64 -14.76
CA GLY A 621 27.94 4.67 -13.78
C GLY A 621 27.86 4.14 -12.34
N PRO A 622 28.18 4.95 -11.31
CA PRO A 622 27.86 4.56 -9.95
C PRO A 622 26.35 4.24 -9.83
N PRO A 623 25.95 3.27 -8.99
CA PRO A 623 24.55 2.89 -8.86
C PRO A 623 23.67 4.10 -8.58
N THR A 624 22.57 4.23 -9.32
CA THR A 624 21.68 5.38 -9.22
C THR A 624 21.06 5.42 -7.82
N ASP A 625 21.43 6.41 -7.02
CA ASP A 625 20.75 6.64 -5.74
C ASP A 625 19.39 7.29 -5.99
N MET A 626 18.42 6.42 -6.24
CA MET A 626 17.03 6.79 -6.45
C MET A 626 16.35 7.37 -5.19
N SER A 627 17.08 7.52 -4.08
CA SER A 627 16.52 7.90 -2.78
C SER A 627 15.87 9.28 -2.75
N SER A 628 16.42 10.26 -3.49
CA SER A 628 16.01 11.68 -3.47
C SER A 628 14.74 11.94 -4.27
N LEU A 629 14.68 11.52 -5.54
CA LEU A 629 13.51 11.67 -6.41
C LEU A 629 12.29 10.91 -5.87
N PHE A 630 12.50 9.70 -5.35
CA PHE A 630 11.41 8.96 -4.73
C PHE A 630 10.99 9.48 -3.36
N ASN A 631 11.75 10.37 -2.72
CA ASN A 631 11.26 11.07 -1.53
C ASN A 631 10.25 12.16 -1.91
N ALA A 632 10.32 12.69 -3.13
CA ALA A 632 9.35 13.65 -3.64
C ALA A 632 8.02 12.96 -3.96
N PHE A 633 8.05 11.76 -4.57
CA PHE A 633 6.83 10.98 -4.95
C PHE A 633 5.98 10.52 -3.76
N ARG A 634 6.43 10.82 -2.54
CA ARG A 634 5.81 10.43 -1.28
C ARG A 634 4.46 11.12 -0.99
N GLY A 635 3.98 11.99 -1.90
CA GLY A 635 2.69 12.64 -1.78
C GLY A 635 1.49 11.72 -2.02
N SER A 636 1.65 10.64 -2.79
CA SER A 636 0.52 9.81 -3.26
C SER A 636 0.66 8.33 -2.87
N VAL A 637 0.40 7.98 -1.61
CA VAL A 637 0.24 6.58 -1.14
C VAL A 637 1.56 5.81 -0.85
N ASP A 638 2.11 6.01 0.35
CA ASP A 638 3.28 5.27 0.88
C ASP A 638 2.86 3.85 1.33
N LEU A 639 2.60 2.91 0.41
CA LEU A 639 2.15 1.53 0.76
C LEU A 639 3.28 0.60 1.21
N CYS A 640 4.55 1.03 1.30
CA CYS A 640 5.62 0.13 1.74
C CYS A 640 6.76 0.83 2.50
N PRO A 641 6.87 0.64 3.82
CA PRO A 641 7.99 1.13 4.63
C PRO A 641 9.21 0.18 4.56
N SER A 642 9.52 -0.40 3.40
CA SER A 642 10.69 -1.28 3.28
C SER A 642 11.97 -0.45 3.54
N PRO A 643 12.81 -0.84 4.52
CA PRO A 643 14.08 -0.17 4.74
C PRO A 643 14.92 -0.28 3.48
N ARG A 644 15.31 0.87 2.92
CA ARG A 644 16.15 0.94 1.72
C ARG A 644 17.47 0.25 2.03
N PRO A 645 17.75 -0.91 1.44
CA PRO A 645 19.04 -1.50 1.64
C PRO A 645 19.99 -0.76 0.68
N GLN A 646 21.00 -0.07 1.23
CA GLN A 646 21.96 0.73 0.45
C GLN A 646 22.52 -0.11 -0.71
N ALA A 647 22.71 0.52 -1.87
CA ALA A 647 23.39 -0.10 -2.98
C ALA A 647 24.88 -0.22 -2.60
N THR A 648 25.32 -1.45 -2.35
CA THR A 648 26.75 -1.77 -2.26
C THR A 648 27.18 -2.35 -3.61
N ASN A 649 28.45 -2.19 -3.96
CA ASN A 649 29.00 -2.78 -5.20
C ASN A 649 28.70 -4.29 -5.28
N ASP A 650 28.81 -5.01 -4.16
CA ASP A 650 28.50 -6.45 -4.10
C ASP A 650 27.05 -6.79 -4.53
N ARG A 651 26.09 -5.91 -4.21
CA ARG A 651 24.68 -6.11 -4.58
C ARG A 651 24.41 -5.78 -6.04
N VAL A 652 25.12 -4.79 -6.59
CA VAL A 652 25.10 -4.49 -8.02
C VAL A 652 25.69 -5.66 -8.79
N ASP A 653 26.85 -6.15 -8.40
CA ASP A 653 27.50 -7.34 -8.99
C ASP A 653 26.61 -8.57 -8.95
N TYR A 654 25.92 -8.78 -7.83
CA TYR A 654 24.97 -9.86 -7.70
C TYR A 654 23.76 -9.68 -8.63
N ALA A 655 23.21 -8.48 -8.73
CA ALA A 655 22.13 -8.17 -9.66
C ALA A 655 22.56 -8.37 -11.13
N VAL A 656 23.78 -7.97 -11.51
CA VAL A 656 24.35 -8.19 -12.85
C VAL A 656 24.40 -9.70 -13.15
N ARG A 657 24.92 -10.52 -12.24
CA ARG A 657 24.97 -11.99 -12.43
C ARG A 657 23.59 -12.63 -12.55
N LEU A 658 22.63 -12.22 -11.71
CA LEU A 658 21.25 -12.72 -11.79
C LEU A 658 20.59 -12.32 -13.12
N THR A 659 20.81 -11.08 -13.56
CA THR A 659 20.29 -10.57 -14.83
C THR A 659 20.90 -11.33 -16.02
N ALA A 660 22.22 -11.54 -16.01
CA ALA A 660 22.92 -12.33 -17.03
C ALA A 660 22.40 -13.77 -17.10
N SER A 661 22.20 -14.42 -15.95
CA SER A 661 21.70 -15.79 -15.88
C SER A 661 20.27 -15.91 -16.39
N ALA A 662 19.40 -14.94 -16.08
CA ALA A 662 18.03 -14.93 -16.55
C ALA A 662 17.96 -14.67 -18.07
N LEU A 663 18.79 -13.74 -18.59
CA LEU A 663 18.85 -13.48 -20.04
C LEU A 663 19.37 -14.69 -20.79
N ALA A 664 20.39 -15.37 -20.26
CA ALA A 664 20.94 -16.58 -20.87
C ALA A 664 19.90 -17.72 -20.93
N ALA A 665 19.04 -17.84 -19.92
CA ALA A 665 17.92 -18.80 -19.93
C ALA A 665 16.89 -18.49 -21.04
N ASP A 666 16.79 -17.22 -21.44
CA ASP A 666 15.96 -16.74 -22.56
C ASP A 666 16.72 -16.69 -23.91
N GLY A 667 17.96 -17.19 -23.97
CA GLY A 667 18.77 -17.19 -25.19
C GLY A 667 19.44 -15.85 -25.55
N VAL A 668 19.54 -14.93 -24.59
CA VAL A 668 20.22 -13.64 -24.75
C VAL A 668 21.52 -13.63 -23.93
N GLU A 669 22.66 -13.42 -24.58
CA GLU A 669 23.96 -13.31 -23.92
C GLU A 669 24.19 -11.88 -23.41
N LEU A 670 24.45 -11.72 -22.11
CA LEU A 670 24.81 -10.43 -21.52
C LEU A 670 26.33 -10.34 -21.35
N LEU A 671 26.94 -9.34 -21.98
CA LEU A 671 28.37 -9.07 -21.92
C LEU A 671 28.64 -7.77 -21.15
N ASP A 672 29.57 -7.81 -20.20
CA ASP A 672 30.00 -6.62 -19.46
C ASP A 672 31.25 -6.04 -20.09
N GLY A 673 31.07 -5.06 -20.97
CA GLY A 673 32.16 -4.42 -21.68
C GLY A 673 33.11 -3.61 -20.80
N THR A 674 32.76 -3.36 -19.53
CA THR A 674 33.60 -2.62 -18.59
C THR A 674 34.65 -3.50 -17.92
N ARG A 675 34.24 -4.69 -17.49
CA ARG A 675 35.09 -5.62 -16.73
C ARG A 675 36.04 -6.37 -17.62
N ASP A 676 35.58 -6.69 -18.83
CA ASP A 676 36.33 -7.59 -19.67
C ASP A 676 37.60 -6.95 -20.25
N ARG A 677 37.75 -5.60 -20.23
CA ARG A 677 38.93 -4.82 -20.69
C ARG A 677 39.54 -5.27 -22.04
N LYS A 678 38.80 -6.11 -22.78
CA LYS A 678 39.19 -6.90 -23.95
C LYS A 678 38.08 -6.87 -25.00
N LEU A 679 37.24 -5.84 -25.01
CA LEU A 679 36.42 -5.53 -26.18
C LEU A 679 37.14 -4.45 -27.02
N PRO A 680 38.22 -4.75 -27.76
CA PRO A 680 38.40 -4.04 -29.01
C PRO A 680 37.22 -4.48 -29.87
N LEU A 681 36.21 -3.61 -30.01
CA LEU A 681 35.06 -3.82 -30.91
C LEU A 681 35.51 -4.18 -32.33
N THR A 682 36.77 -3.90 -32.67
CA THR A 682 37.46 -4.28 -33.90
C THR A 682 37.82 -5.78 -34.06
N LYS A 683 37.82 -6.61 -33.00
CA LYS A 683 38.17 -8.05 -33.08
C LYS A 683 36.98 -9.02 -33.25
N TRP A 684 35.75 -8.51 -33.29
CA TRP A 684 34.56 -9.35 -33.49
C TRP A 684 34.39 -9.85 -34.95
N ASP A 685 35.27 -9.42 -35.87
CA ASP A 685 35.28 -9.83 -37.29
C ASP A 685 36.01 -11.16 -37.57
N GLU A 686 36.69 -11.79 -36.60
CA GLU A 686 37.57 -12.96 -36.89
C GLU A 686 37.03 -14.31 -36.37
N GLY A 687 35.90 -14.34 -35.67
CA GLY A 687 35.34 -15.55 -35.04
C GLY A 687 34.30 -16.35 -35.84
N GLY A 688 34.18 -16.09 -37.14
CA GLY A 688 33.22 -16.73 -38.05
C GLY A 688 33.86 -17.16 -39.37
N ARG A 689 34.77 -18.13 -39.32
CA ARG A 689 35.12 -19.00 -40.46
C ARG A 689 35.23 -20.44 -40.00
#